data_AF-A0A5C5WXG4-F1
#
_entry.id   AF-A0A5C5WXG4-F1
#
_cell.length_a   1.000
_cell.length_b   1.000
_cell.length_c   1.000
_cell.angle_alpha   90.00
_cell.angle_beta   90.00
_cell.angle_gamma   90.00
#
_symmetry.space_group_name_H-M   'P 1'
#
loop_
_entity.id
_entity.type
_entity.pdbx_description
1 polymer ?
#
loop_
_entity_poly.entity_id
_entity_poly.type
_entity_poly.pdbx_seq_one_letter_code
_entity_poly.pdbx_strand_id
1 'polypeptide(L)'
;MTKLIAEPADRWPEPLRMLWNALDTIALTRITLDLFMLLTRIKRHLFGKSLRLGMLSFVLVSLSCFTAEAQSKPNVVFILADDLGWSDTTLYGTTSFYKTPNIERLAGRGMTFTHAYSASPLCSPTRASVLTGLSPARHGITSPICHLPKATLTATYNSTGPANQKCTIPNSASRLNTDYYTLAEMFRDNGYATGHFGKWHLGPEPYSPLEHGFDVDLPHHSGPGPAGSYVAPWKFKDFDHDPDIPNEHIEDRMAKEAVAFMESNSDKPFFLNYWMFSVHAPFDAKQSLIDTYREQVDSNNPQRCPTYAAMIESMDDAVGTILNTLDRLGIADHTIVVFASDNGGNMYSQVDSTSATSNFPLRGGKATMYEGGVRGPAIVVDPGHVQAGTRSAEVIQSCDFYPTLLERLAIAPQPNQSFDGISLIPALRGEALDRLAIFTYFPHSPNIPDWLPPSVSVHAGEWKLIRIFHGGDDGQHAYRLFNLEDDLGENVDLASIQPERVRELDQMIDEFLDNTDAIAPLPNPKFDPGKYRPEMIGNAHLKATGNTDKKAKRKARNQQSLKPQEPIAGWLPGGTCQLAMKDGSLDITSGGGDPYISYKLPSAVTDNKLVLKFRMSSNARGAGHVFWQERGLSPAFNRERCTQFDVAHDGTPHEYNVEWAVDNAVLAVRIDPATGPGRISLTNIRLTTGDGQEVYRWKL
;
A
#
# COMPACT_ATOMS: atom_id res chain seq x y z
N MET A 1 45.13 -7.94 21.88
CA MET A 1 45.60 -7.96 20.47
C MET A 1 44.93 -6.80 19.73
N THR A 2 45.22 -5.56 20.15
CA THR A 2 44.35 -4.41 19.85
C THR A 2 45.20 -3.16 19.61
N LYS A 3 46.21 -3.27 18.74
CA LYS A 3 47.02 -2.16 18.21
C LYS A 3 47.86 -2.69 17.05
N LEU A 4 47.23 -3.03 15.91
CA LEU A 4 47.90 -3.35 14.64
C LEU A 4 46.89 -3.53 13.49
N ILE A 5 46.01 -2.55 13.26
CA ILE A 5 45.21 -2.46 12.02
C ILE A 5 45.10 -0.97 11.62
N ALA A 6 46.24 -0.33 11.40
CA ALA A 6 46.28 1.06 10.91
C ALA A 6 47.40 1.33 9.88
N GLU A 7 48.15 0.31 9.43
CA GLU A 7 49.19 0.49 8.41
C GLU A 7 49.05 -0.54 7.27
N PRO A 8 49.30 -0.13 6.02
CA PRO A 8 49.25 -1.02 4.86
C PRO A 8 50.33 -2.11 4.93
N ALA A 9 49.99 -3.31 4.43
CA ALA A 9 50.75 -4.56 4.61
C ALA A 9 52.15 -4.55 3.99
N ASP A 10 52.44 -3.60 3.10
CA ASP A 10 53.75 -3.40 2.48
C ASP A 10 54.82 -2.91 3.47
N ARG A 11 54.40 -2.37 4.63
CA ARG A 11 55.29 -1.89 5.71
C ARG A 11 55.54 -2.90 6.82
N TRP A 12 54.95 -4.10 6.76
CA TRP A 12 55.14 -5.10 7.80
C TRP A 12 56.55 -5.72 7.77
N PRO A 13 57.13 -6.10 8.93
CA PRO A 13 58.35 -6.89 8.98
C PRO A 13 58.22 -8.17 8.16
N GLU A 14 59.28 -8.56 7.45
CA GLU A 14 59.26 -9.68 6.49
C GLU A 14 58.59 -10.97 7.02
N PRO A 15 58.81 -11.41 8.28
CA PRO A 15 58.18 -12.62 8.81
C PRO A 15 56.65 -12.53 8.88
N LEU A 16 56.10 -11.34 9.18
CA LEU A 16 54.65 -11.10 9.25
C LEU A 16 54.02 -10.98 7.86
N ARG A 17 54.75 -10.39 6.90
CA ARG A 17 54.31 -10.31 5.50
C ARG A 17 54.30 -11.69 4.83
N MET A 18 55.25 -12.55 5.18
CA MET A 18 55.25 -13.96 4.77
C MET A 18 54.09 -14.74 5.39
N LEU A 19 53.76 -14.49 6.66
CA LEU A 19 52.61 -15.13 7.32
C LEU A 19 51.28 -14.67 6.72
N TRP A 20 51.16 -13.36 6.41
CA TRP A 20 49.98 -12.79 5.75
C TRP A 20 49.79 -13.36 4.35
N ASN A 21 50.84 -13.38 3.52
CA ASN A 21 50.79 -14.00 2.19
C ASN A 21 50.54 -15.51 2.26
N ALA A 22 51.02 -16.19 3.30
CA ALA A 22 50.72 -17.61 3.52
C ALA A 22 49.24 -17.84 3.89
N LEU A 23 48.60 -16.90 4.61
CA LEU A 23 47.19 -16.96 4.97
C LEU A 23 46.28 -16.58 3.78
N ASP A 24 46.66 -15.57 2.98
CA ASP A 24 45.96 -15.19 1.73
C ASP A 24 46.02 -16.29 0.66
N THR A 25 47.03 -17.16 0.71
CA THR A 25 47.17 -18.31 -0.20
C THR A 25 46.43 -19.56 0.28
N ILE A 26 45.81 -19.53 1.48
CA ILE A 26 44.98 -20.62 2.01
C ILE A 26 43.48 -20.26 1.87
N ALA A 27 43.09 -19.82 0.66
CA ALA A 27 41.70 -19.87 0.23
C ALA A 27 41.39 -21.26 -0.35
N LEU A 28 41.01 -22.18 0.53
CA LEU A 28 39.97 -23.23 0.41
C LEU A 28 39.67 -23.93 -0.94
N THR A 29 40.64 -24.15 -1.85
CA THR A 29 40.40 -25.01 -3.04
C THR A 29 41.52 -26.00 -3.41
N ARG A 30 42.63 -26.08 -2.65
CA ARG A 30 43.75 -27.01 -2.98
C ARG A 30 43.94 -28.21 -2.07
N ILE A 31 43.39 -28.21 -0.85
CA ILE A 31 43.59 -29.33 0.09
C ILE A 31 42.81 -30.59 -0.33
N THR A 32 41.71 -30.46 -1.08
CA THR A 32 40.93 -31.59 -1.58
C THR A 32 41.55 -32.28 -2.80
N LEU A 33 42.25 -31.54 -3.67
CA LEU A 33 42.88 -32.12 -4.87
C LEU A 33 44.18 -32.87 -4.56
N ASP A 34 45.02 -32.35 -3.66
CA ASP A 34 46.29 -32.99 -3.32
C ASP A 34 46.10 -34.24 -2.45
N LEU A 35 45.08 -34.26 -1.58
CA LEU A 35 44.72 -35.47 -0.83
C LEU A 35 44.15 -36.55 -1.77
N PHE A 36 43.39 -36.17 -2.80
CA PHE A 36 42.87 -37.08 -3.82
C PHE A 36 43.98 -37.64 -4.73
N MET A 37 44.97 -36.81 -5.09
CA MET A 37 46.16 -37.25 -5.85
C MET A 37 47.12 -38.13 -5.03
N LEU A 38 47.23 -37.90 -3.71
CA LEU A 38 48.02 -38.73 -2.82
C LEU A 38 47.36 -40.11 -2.60
N LEU A 39 46.03 -40.15 -2.43
CA LEU A 39 45.26 -41.39 -2.29
C LEU A 39 45.20 -42.21 -3.59
N THR A 40 45.27 -41.58 -4.76
CA THR A 40 45.38 -42.29 -6.05
C THR A 40 46.79 -42.80 -6.35
N ARG A 41 47.85 -42.15 -5.84
CA ARG A 41 49.24 -42.66 -5.97
C ARG A 41 49.56 -43.84 -5.05
N ILE A 42 48.95 -43.93 -3.87
CA ILE A 42 49.14 -45.06 -2.95
C ILE A 42 48.48 -46.37 -3.48
N LYS A 43 47.55 -46.28 -4.43
CA LYS A 43 46.81 -47.43 -4.99
C LYS A 43 47.56 -48.31 -5.97
N ARG A 44 48.81 -47.99 -6.32
CA ARG A 44 49.52 -48.71 -7.40
C ARG A 44 50.23 -49.99 -6.96
N HIS A 45 50.19 -50.39 -5.68
CA HIS A 45 50.97 -51.57 -5.26
C HIS A 45 50.36 -52.60 -4.32
N LEU A 46 49.12 -52.48 -3.83
CA LEU A 46 48.53 -53.57 -3.05
C LEU A 46 47.00 -53.63 -3.24
N PHE A 47 46.48 -54.85 -3.34
CA PHE A 47 45.07 -55.28 -3.21
C PHE A 47 44.20 -55.51 -4.47
N GLY A 48 43.61 -56.71 -4.48
CA GLY A 48 42.91 -57.37 -5.59
C GLY A 48 41.49 -56.90 -5.90
N LYS A 49 40.89 -57.59 -6.87
CA LYS A 49 39.69 -57.24 -7.64
C LYS A 49 38.41 -56.98 -6.82
N SER A 50 38.38 -57.30 -5.53
CA SER A 50 37.20 -57.18 -4.65
C SER A 50 36.95 -55.77 -4.09
N LEU A 51 37.92 -54.86 -4.15
CA LEU A 51 37.80 -53.50 -3.58
C LEU A 51 37.33 -52.43 -4.60
N ARG A 52 37.21 -52.79 -5.89
CA ARG A 52 36.78 -51.86 -6.94
C ARG A 52 35.28 -51.56 -6.89
N LEU A 53 34.46 -52.50 -6.38
CA LEU A 53 33.03 -52.27 -6.17
C LEU A 53 32.77 -51.37 -4.96
N GLY A 54 33.48 -51.60 -3.84
CA GLY A 54 33.32 -50.81 -2.63
C GLY A 54 33.75 -49.34 -2.78
N MET A 55 34.78 -49.05 -3.59
CA MET A 55 35.19 -47.67 -3.80
C MET A 55 34.33 -46.90 -4.81
N LEU A 56 33.70 -47.59 -5.77
CA LEU A 56 32.71 -46.95 -6.64
C LEU A 56 31.43 -46.61 -5.86
N SER A 57 31.01 -47.47 -4.93
CA SER A 57 29.92 -47.20 -3.98
C SER A 57 30.28 -46.09 -2.99
N PHE A 58 31.52 -46.01 -2.51
CA PHE A 58 31.94 -44.92 -1.62
C PHE A 58 32.00 -43.57 -2.34
N VAL A 59 32.45 -43.54 -3.60
CA VAL A 59 32.45 -42.33 -4.44
C VAL A 59 31.03 -41.88 -4.76
N LEU A 60 30.12 -42.82 -5.10
CA LEU A 60 28.70 -42.51 -5.33
C LEU A 60 28.00 -42.01 -4.05
N VAL A 61 28.25 -42.62 -2.89
CA VAL A 61 27.72 -42.15 -1.60
C VAL A 61 28.30 -40.78 -1.21
N SER A 62 29.58 -40.52 -1.49
CA SER A 62 30.17 -39.19 -1.25
C SER A 62 29.71 -38.14 -2.26
N LEU A 63 29.39 -38.50 -3.51
CA LEU A 63 28.76 -37.56 -4.47
C LEU A 63 27.29 -37.29 -4.13
N SER A 64 26.58 -38.24 -3.51
CA SER A 64 25.22 -38.04 -3.01
C SER A 64 25.14 -37.18 -1.73
N CYS A 65 26.25 -36.95 -1.03
CA CYS A 65 26.30 -36.08 0.14
C CYS A 65 26.70 -34.63 -0.15
N PHE A 66 27.08 -34.28 -1.40
CA PHE A 66 27.44 -32.91 -1.78
C PHE A 66 26.32 -32.14 -2.48
N THR A 67 25.14 -32.73 -2.68
CA THR A 67 23.91 -31.96 -2.87
C THR A 67 23.31 -31.65 -1.52
N ALA A 68 24.05 -30.91 -0.68
CA ALA A 68 23.38 -30.01 0.23
C ALA A 68 22.71 -28.99 -0.68
N GLU A 69 21.45 -29.23 -1.01
CA GLU A 69 20.59 -28.25 -1.65
C GLU A 69 20.77 -26.98 -0.82
N ALA A 70 21.46 -25.99 -1.38
CA ALA A 70 21.66 -24.72 -0.70
C ALA A 70 20.25 -24.24 -0.38
N GLN A 71 19.89 -24.28 0.92
CA GLN A 71 18.51 -24.06 1.34
C GLN A 71 18.10 -22.72 0.74
N SER A 72 17.18 -22.76 -0.21
CA SER A 72 16.81 -21.59 -0.99
C SER A 72 16.30 -20.55 -0.01
N LYS A 73 16.82 -19.32 -0.12
CA LYS A 73 16.37 -18.21 0.74
C LYS A 73 14.84 -18.11 0.58
N PRO A 74 14.06 -18.01 1.67
CA PRO A 74 12.62 -17.94 1.53
C PRO A 74 12.20 -16.61 0.90
N ASN A 75 11.08 -16.63 0.19
CA ASN A 75 10.41 -15.41 -0.26
C ASN A 75 9.83 -14.66 0.93
N VAL A 76 9.56 -13.37 0.76
CA VAL A 76 8.88 -12.55 1.76
C VAL A 76 7.72 -11.81 1.11
N VAL A 77 6.54 -11.96 1.67
CA VAL A 77 5.33 -11.23 1.30
C VAL A 77 4.91 -10.39 2.50
N PHE A 78 4.94 -9.07 2.35
CA PHE A 78 4.48 -8.14 3.37
C PHE A 78 3.19 -7.47 2.89
N ILE A 79 2.07 -7.85 3.51
CA ILE A 79 0.75 -7.27 3.31
C ILE A 79 0.49 -6.24 4.40
N LEU A 80 0.30 -4.97 4.02
CA LEU A 80 -0.03 -3.89 4.95
C LEU A 80 -1.37 -3.26 4.56
N ALA A 81 -2.39 -3.45 5.39
CA ALA A 81 -3.71 -2.85 5.21
C ALA A 81 -3.73 -1.39 5.71
N ASP A 82 -4.45 -0.53 4.99
CA ASP A 82 -4.57 0.91 5.27
C ASP A 82 -5.83 1.20 6.10
N ASP A 83 -5.71 1.86 7.24
CA ASP A 83 -6.85 2.19 8.13
C ASP A 83 -7.69 0.98 8.61
N LEU A 84 -7.09 -0.20 8.74
CA LEU A 84 -7.81 -1.41 9.17
C LEU A 84 -7.80 -1.51 10.71
N GLY A 85 -8.96 -1.27 11.33
CA GLY A 85 -9.10 -1.35 12.79
C GLY A 85 -8.90 -2.76 13.33
N TRP A 86 -8.49 -2.86 14.60
CA TRP A 86 -8.33 -4.16 15.28
C TRP A 86 -9.61 -5.01 15.21
N SER A 87 -10.78 -4.39 15.42
CA SER A 87 -12.08 -5.08 15.34
C SER A 87 -12.63 -5.28 13.91
N ASP A 88 -11.90 -4.87 12.87
CA ASP A 88 -12.39 -4.93 11.48
C ASP A 88 -12.16 -6.30 10.82
N THR A 89 -11.64 -7.28 11.56
CA THR A 89 -11.38 -8.64 11.08
C THR A 89 -12.05 -9.66 12.01
N THR A 90 -12.33 -10.85 11.50
CA THR A 90 -12.89 -11.94 12.31
C THR A 90 -11.87 -12.56 13.27
N LEU A 91 -10.58 -12.17 13.19
CA LEU A 91 -9.46 -12.74 13.97
C LEU A 91 -9.66 -12.70 15.49
N TYR A 92 -10.37 -11.71 16.00
CA TYR A 92 -10.52 -11.48 17.43
C TYR A 92 -11.95 -11.74 17.93
N GLY A 93 -12.84 -12.20 17.05
CA GLY A 93 -14.22 -12.52 17.41
C GLY A 93 -15.07 -11.32 17.84
N THR A 94 -14.67 -10.10 17.50
CA THR A 94 -15.37 -8.87 17.89
C THR A 94 -16.36 -8.36 16.84
N THR A 95 -16.20 -8.77 15.59
CA THR A 95 -17.15 -8.47 14.52
C THR A 95 -18.07 -9.66 14.24
N SER A 96 -19.33 -9.37 14.01
CA SER A 96 -20.32 -10.30 13.44
C SER A 96 -20.81 -9.88 12.05
N PHE A 97 -20.32 -8.75 11.55
CA PHE A 97 -20.78 -8.15 10.29
C PHE A 97 -19.77 -8.32 9.17
N TYR A 98 -18.47 -8.15 9.45
CA TYR A 98 -17.43 -8.30 8.44
C TYR A 98 -17.05 -9.77 8.22
N LYS A 99 -16.62 -10.09 6.99
CA LYS A 99 -16.20 -11.45 6.60
C LYS A 99 -14.78 -11.41 6.07
N THR A 100 -13.89 -12.17 6.71
CA THR A 100 -12.47 -12.24 6.33
C THR A 100 -11.94 -13.69 6.32
N PRO A 101 -12.55 -14.60 5.52
CA PRO A 101 -12.18 -16.02 5.51
C PRO A 101 -10.74 -16.29 5.03
N ASN A 102 -10.17 -15.45 4.16
CA ASN A 102 -8.78 -15.63 3.72
C ASN A 102 -7.78 -15.18 4.78
N ILE A 103 -8.09 -14.13 5.54
CA ILE A 103 -7.30 -13.73 6.71
C ILE A 103 -7.38 -14.81 7.81
N GLU A 104 -8.54 -15.44 8.03
CA GLU A 104 -8.64 -16.62 8.91
C GLU A 104 -7.78 -17.79 8.42
N ARG A 105 -7.81 -18.05 7.11
CA ARG A 105 -6.94 -19.07 6.48
C ARG A 105 -5.46 -18.73 6.67
N LEU A 106 -5.07 -17.46 6.56
CA LEU A 106 -3.70 -17.00 6.83
C LEU A 106 -3.32 -17.22 8.30
N ALA A 107 -4.19 -16.85 9.24
CA ALA A 107 -3.98 -17.07 10.67
C ALA A 107 -3.82 -18.55 11.01
N GLY A 108 -4.60 -19.43 10.35
CA GLY A 108 -4.46 -20.88 10.49
C GLY A 108 -3.10 -21.43 10.03
N ARG A 109 -2.33 -20.69 9.22
CA ARG A 109 -0.99 -21.05 8.75
C ARG A 109 0.15 -20.51 9.62
N GLY A 110 -0.13 -19.57 10.53
CA GLY A 110 0.91 -18.89 11.30
C GLY A 110 0.51 -18.55 12.72
N MET A 111 1.02 -17.42 13.18
CA MET A 111 0.77 -16.88 14.51
C MET A 111 0.04 -15.55 14.42
N THR A 112 -1.10 -15.44 15.10
CA THR A 112 -1.83 -14.17 15.26
C THR A 112 -1.37 -13.45 16.52
N PHE A 113 -0.99 -12.18 16.40
CA PHE A 113 -0.68 -11.34 17.56
C PHE A 113 -1.95 -10.63 18.05
N THR A 114 -2.23 -10.71 19.34
CA THR A 114 -3.38 -10.00 19.94
C THR A 114 -3.01 -8.57 20.34
N HIS A 115 -1.74 -8.29 20.65
CA HIS A 115 -1.20 -6.98 21.06
C HIS A 115 -0.26 -6.39 20.00
N ALA A 116 -0.77 -6.18 18.78
CA ALA A 116 -0.02 -5.57 17.70
C ALA A 116 -0.33 -4.08 17.53
N TYR A 117 0.72 -3.27 17.53
CA TYR A 117 0.65 -1.81 17.50
C TYR A 117 1.32 -1.23 16.25
N SER A 118 0.71 -0.18 15.72
CA SER A 118 1.33 0.73 14.77
C SER A 118 2.28 1.69 15.50
N ALA A 119 3.37 2.11 14.85
CA ALA A 119 4.30 3.08 15.42
C ALA A 119 3.69 4.48 15.58
N SER A 120 2.60 4.76 14.88
CA SER A 120 1.82 5.99 14.95
C SER A 120 0.37 5.73 14.58
N PRO A 121 -0.58 6.53 15.08
CA PRO A 121 -1.99 6.39 14.71
C PRO A 121 -2.31 6.90 13.28
N LEU A 122 -1.30 6.99 12.41
CA LEU A 122 -1.36 7.55 11.06
C LEU A 122 -0.43 6.81 10.10
N CYS A 123 -0.85 6.79 8.83
CA CYS A 123 -0.28 6.02 7.74
C CYS A 123 1.20 6.32 7.40
N SER A 124 1.53 7.51 6.87
CA SER A 124 2.93 7.82 6.45
C SER A 124 3.96 7.59 7.55
N PRO A 125 3.72 8.01 8.81
CA PRO A 125 4.64 7.70 9.91
C PRO A 125 4.90 6.19 10.08
N THR A 126 3.84 5.38 10.18
CA THR A 126 3.97 3.92 10.37
C THR A 126 4.66 3.25 9.18
N ARG A 127 4.32 3.65 7.95
CA ARG A 127 4.94 3.13 6.72
C ARG A 127 6.44 3.40 6.67
N ALA A 128 6.87 4.59 7.09
CA ALA A 128 8.29 4.90 7.25
C ALA A 128 8.94 4.04 8.33
N SER A 129 8.26 3.80 9.46
CA SER A 129 8.77 2.92 10.51
C SER A 129 8.94 1.46 10.06
N VAL A 130 8.03 0.92 9.25
CA VAL A 130 8.17 -0.43 8.67
C VAL A 130 9.42 -0.52 7.79
N LEU A 131 9.66 0.49 6.94
CA LEU A 131 10.79 0.48 6.01
C LEU A 131 12.13 0.85 6.62
N THR A 132 12.18 1.40 7.83
CA THR A 132 13.43 1.86 8.47
C THR A 132 13.74 1.14 9.77
N GLY A 133 12.74 0.51 10.41
CA GLY A 133 12.85 -0.01 11.77
C GLY A 133 12.97 1.09 12.83
N LEU A 134 12.68 2.34 12.47
CA LEU A 134 12.80 3.52 13.34
C LEU A 134 11.43 4.06 13.74
N SER A 135 11.35 4.68 14.91
CA SER A 135 10.17 5.36 15.41
C SER A 135 9.90 6.69 14.68
N PRO A 136 8.64 7.16 14.64
CA PRO A 136 8.29 8.49 14.12
C PRO A 136 9.01 9.64 14.81
N ALA A 137 9.40 9.46 16.07
CA ALA A 137 10.20 10.43 16.82
C ALA A 137 11.59 10.61 16.20
N ARG A 138 12.23 9.52 15.77
CA ARG A 138 13.57 9.53 15.17
C ARG A 138 13.57 9.95 13.71
N HIS A 139 12.70 9.33 12.89
CA HIS A 139 12.70 9.64 11.46
C HIS A 139 11.94 10.94 11.10
N GLY A 140 11.20 11.53 12.05
CA GLY A 140 10.60 12.85 11.94
C GLY A 140 9.34 12.96 11.07
N ILE A 141 8.90 11.87 10.44
CA ILE A 141 7.60 11.83 9.72
C ILE A 141 6.54 11.50 10.77
N THR A 142 5.78 12.51 11.18
CA THR A 142 4.77 12.41 12.25
C THR A 142 3.36 12.78 11.77
N SER A 143 3.20 13.11 10.48
CA SER A 143 1.93 13.51 9.87
C SER A 143 1.82 12.95 8.43
N PRO A 144 0.60 12.63 7.93
CA PRO A 144 0.37 11.98 6.63
C PRO A 144 0.47 12.95 5.44
N ILE A 145 1.44 13.85 5.45
CA ILE A 145 1.58 14.94 4.49
C ILE A 145 2.55 14.64 3.34
N CYS A 146 3.01 13.39 3.21
CA CYS A 146 4.09 13.09 2.26
C CYS A 146 3.70 13.23 0.78
N HIS A 147 2.40 13.23 0.47
CA HIS A 147 1.88 13.48 -0.88
C HIS A 147 1.84 14.98 -1.24
N LEU A 148 2.03 15.89 -0.28
CA LEU A 148 1.94 17.33 -0.53
C LEU A 148 3.17 17.83 -1.32
N PRO A 149 3.02 18.89 -2.15
CA PRO A 149 4.10 19.34 -3.04
C PRO A 149 5.38 19.78 -2.32
N LYS A 150 5.27 20.33 -1.11
CA LYS A 150 6.43 20.80 -0.34
C LYS A 150 7.19 19.61 0.28
N ALA A 151 8.43 19.42 -0.14
CA ALA A 151 9.37 18.49 0.47
C ALA A 151 10.06 19.11 1.69
N THR A 152 10.06 18.39 2.80
CA THR A 152 10.76 18.68 4.05
C THR A 152 11.37 17.36 4.52
N LEU A 153 12.69 17.27 4.63
CA LEU A 153 13.37 16.00 4.96
C LEU A 153 13.55 15.77 6.46
N THR A 154 13.51 16.84 7.25
CA THR A 154 13.74 16.80 8.69
C THR A 154 12.60 17.48 9.42
N ALA A 155 12.15 16.90 10.53
CA ALA A 155 11.23 17.59 11.42
C ALA A 155 11.90 18.83 12.02
N THR A 156 11.10 19.87 12.32
CA THR A 156 11.62 21.12 12.91
C THR A 156 10.69 21.65 13.97
N TYR A 157 11.25 22.31 15.00
CA TYR A 157 10.46 23.02 16.00
C TYR A 157 9.63 24.15 15.37
N ASN A 158 8.47 24.40 15.97
CA ASN A 158 7.74 25.66 15.80
C ASN A 158 7.85 26.49 17.08
N SER A 159 8.20 27.77 16.95
CA SER A 159 8.40 28.67 18.11
C SER A 159 7.12 29.30 18.65
N THR A 160 6.01 29.24 17.90
CA THR A 160 4.69 29.72 18.35
C THR A 160 3.58 28.86 17.77
N GLY A 161 2.42 28.84 18.44
CA GLY A 161 1.20 28.17 17.98
C GLY A 161 -0.04 29.05 18.13
N PRO A 162 -1.24 28.56 17.75
CA PRO A 162 -2.51 29.21 18.00
C PRO A 162 -2.71 29.57 19.48
N ALA A 163 -3.29 30.75 19.77
CA ALA A 163 -3.42 31.25 21.14
C ALA A 163 -4.31 30.36 22.06
N ASN A 164 -5.13 29.49 21.48
CA ASN A 164 -5.94 28.52 22.20
C ASN A 164 -5.23 27.18 22.47
N GLN A 165 -3.92 27.07 22.20
CA GLN A 165 -3.12 25.87 22.45
C GLN A 165 -1.98 26.16 23.43
N LYS A 166 -1.78 25.28 24.42
CA LYS A 166 -0.74 25.42 25.46
C LYS A 166 0.67 25.17 24.93
N CYS A 167 0.82 24.34 23.90
CA CYS A 167 2.10 24.02 23.27
C CYS A 167 2.06 24.21 21.75
N THR A 168 3.23 24.20 21.14
CA THR A 168 3.41 24.27 19.68
C THR A 168 3.28 22.88 19.06
N ILE A 169 2.91 22.82 17.79
CA ILE A 169 2.92 21.58 17.00
C ILE A 169 4.18 21.61 16.12
N PRO A 170 5.14 20.68 16.26
CA PRO A 170 6.29 20.57 15.38
C PRO A 170 5.91 20.40 13.90
N ASN A 171 6.77 20.88 12.99
CA ASN A 171 6.60 20.57 11.57
C ASN A 171 7.14 19.16 11.30
N SER A 172 6.29 18.31 10.74
CA SER A 172 6.67 16.97 10.28
C SER A 172 7.59 17.04 9.06
N ALA A 173 8.52 16.09 8.95
CA ALA A 173 9.08 15.73 7.66
C ALA A 173 7.95 15.27 6.72
N SER A 174 8.10 15.52 5.43
CA SER A 174 7.11 15.20 4.39
C SER A 174 7.67 14.29 3.31
N ARG A 175 8.85 13.71 3.49
CA ARG A 175 9.39 12.66 2.61
C ARG A 175 10.13 11.64 3.46
N LEU A 176 10.12 10.37 3.07
CA LEU A 176 11.15 9.45 3.54
C LEU A 176 12.46 9.87 2.89
N ASN A 177 13.45 10.28 3.69
CA ASN A 177 14.75 10.68 3.16
C ASN A 177 15.44 9.47 2.50
N THR A 178 16.00 9.63 1.31
CA THR A 178 16.75 8.58 0.58
C THR A 178 18.08 8.23 1.26
N ASP A 179 18.50 8.97 2.29
CA ASP A 179 19.64 8.60 3.11
C ASP A 179 19.34 7.43 4.08
N TYR A 180 18.06 7.11 4.31
CA TYR A 180 17.69 5.93 5.08
C TYR A 180 17.88 4.69 4.23
N TYR A 181 18.68 3.75 4.74
CA TYR A 181 18.85 2.46 4.11
C TYR A 181 17.65 1.55 4.41
N THR A 182 16.74 1.44 3.46
CA THR A 182 15.42 0.83 3.69
C THR A 182 15.46 -0.69 3.72
N LEU A 183 14.39 -1.30 4.21
CA LEU A 183 14.20 -2.74 4.20
C LEU A 183 14.28 -3.32 2.77
N ALA A 184 13.71 -2.62 1.78
CA ALA A 184 13.74 -3.05 0.40
C ALA A 184 15.15 -2.99 -0.20
N GLU A 185 15.93 -1.95 0.14
CA GLU A 185 17.35 -1.90 -0.25
C GLU A 185 18.14 -3.06 0.36
N MET A 186 17.86 -3.44 1.61
CA MET A 186 18.49 -4.62 2.22
C MET A 186 18.16 -5.90 1.46
N PHE A 187 16.90 -6.09 1.08
CA PHE A 187 16.49 -7.25 0.29
C PHE A 187 17.18 -7.27 -1.07
N ARG A 188 17.11 -6.17 -1.83
CA ARG A 188 17.71 -6.04 -3.17
C ARG A 188 19.21 -6.34 -3.14
N ASP A 189 19.94 -5.69 -2.23
CA ASP A 189 21.39 -5.83 -2.13
C ASP A 189 21.81 -7.22 -1.60
N ASN A 190 20.87 -8.01 -1.07
CA ASN A 190 21.05 -9.41 -0.68
C ASN A 190 20.48 -10.43 -1.69
N GLY A 191 20.20 -9.99 -2.92
CA GLY A 191 19.88 -10.84 -4.06
C GLY A 191 18.39 -11.18 -4.23
N TYR A 192 17.50 -10.43 -3.58
CA TYR A 192 16.07 -10.55 -3.80
C TYR A 192 15.62 -9.69 -4.98
N ALA A 193 14.64 -10.17 -5.74
CA ALA A 193 13.80 -9.28 -6.54
C ALA A 193 12.85 -8.51 -5.60
N THR A 194 12.60 -7.23 -5.86
CA THR A 194 11.81 -6.39 -4.96
C THR A 194 10.67 -5.70 -5.73
N GLY A 195 9.45 -5.82 -5.22
CA GLY A 195 8.28 -5.22 -5.88
C GLY A 195 7.32 -4.58 -4.89
N HIS A 196 6.92 -3.34 -5.15
CA HIS A 196 5.91 -2.61 -4.40
C HIS A 196 4.60 -2.51 -5.19
N PHE A 197 3.50 -2.84 -4.53
CA PHE A 197 2.16 -2.83 -5.11
C PHE A 197 1.19 -2.11 -4.17
N GLY A 198 0.54 -1.07 -4.68
CA GLY A 198 -0.51 -0.31 -4.00
C GLY A 198 -0.05 1.06 -3.48
N LYS A 199 -0.42 1.37 -2.23
CA LYS A 199 -0.21 2.68 -1.62
C LYS A 199 1.23 2.86 -1.15
N TRP A 200 1.89 3.91 -1.65
CA TRP A 200 3.21 4.32 -1.15
C TRP A 200 3.11 5.34 -0.01
N HIS A 201 2.64 6.55 -0.32
CA HIS A 201 2.41 7.66 0.62
C HIS A 201 3.63 8.09 1.47
N LEU A 202 4.84 7.96 0.91
CA LEU A 202 6.10 8.48 1.49
C LEU A 202 6.81 9.54 0.63
N GLY A 203 6.25 9.85 -0.55
CA GLY A 203 6.68 10.95 -1.40
C GLY A 203 6.49 10.65 -2.89
N PRO A 204 6.31 11.66 -3.76
CA PRO A 204 6.59 11.51 -5.19
C PRO A 204 8.11 11.44 -5.42
N GLU A 205 8.53 11.12 -6.65
CA GLU A 205 9.93 11.21 -7.08
C GLU A 205 10.61 12.52 -6.60
N PRO A 206 11.88 12.45 -6.17
CA PRO A 206 12.76 11.27 -6.10
C PRO A 206 12.63 10.48 -4.78
N TYR A 207 11.42 10.35 -4.22
CA TYR A 207 11.15 9.62 -2.97
C TYR A 207 10.09 8.54 -3.18
N SER A 208 10.00 8.00 -4.39
CA SER A 208 9.11 6.90 -4.76
C SER A 208 9.68 5.55 -4.30
N PRO A 209 8.92 4.44 -4.36
CA PRO A 209 9.46 3.11 -4.09
C PRO A 209 10.75 2.79 -4.85
N LEU A 210 10.90 3.28 -6.08
CA LEU A 210 12.09 3.00 -6.91
C LEU A 210 13.38 3.56 -6.29
N GLU A 211 13.32 4.76 -5.72
CA GLU A 211 14.46 5.36 -5.00
C GLU A 211 14.70 4.73 -3.62
N HIS A 212 13.79 3.86 -3.17
CA HIS A 212 13.83 3.23 -1.85
C HIS A 212 14.00 1.72 -1.91
N GLY A 213 14.58 1.17 -2.98
CA GLY A 213 14.98 -0.23 -3.00
C GLY A 213 14.19 -1.13 -3.94
N PHE A 214 13.05 -0.67 -4.45
CA PHE A 214 12.15 -1.51 -5.23
C PHE A 214 12.49 -1.54 -6.73
N ASP A 215 12.49 -2.72 -7.34
CA ASP A 215 12.67 -2.91 -8.79
C ASP A 215 11.36 -2.64 -9.56
N VAL A 216 10.21 -2.87 -8.92
CA VAL A 216 8.87 -2.65 -9.47
C VAL A 216 8.06 -1.75 -8.55
N ASP A 217 7.38 -0.76 -9.13
CA ASP A 217 6.46 0.15 -8.44
C ASP A 217 5.16 0.28 -9.22
N LEU A 218 4.08 -0.29 -8.69
CA LEU A 218 2.74 -0.17 -9.26
C LEU A 218 1.74 0.29 -8.18
N PRO A 219 0.87 1.29 -8.45
CA PRO A 219 0.67 1.98 -9.72
C PRO A 219 1.53 3.25 -9.87
N HIS A 220 2.68 3.36 -9.17
CA HIS A 220 3.51 4.56 -9.11
C HIS A 220 2.70 5.80 -8.67
N HIS A 221 2.19 5.75 -7.44
CA HIS A 221 1.28 6.75 -6.89
C HIS A 221 1.66 7.18 -5.46
N SER A 222 1.85 8.49 -5.27
CA SER A 222 2.24 9.06 -3.96
C SER A 222 1.06 9.43 -3.06
N GLY A 223 -0.19 9.36 -3.55
CA GLY A 223 -1.37 9.82 -2.84
C GLY A 223 -1.79 8.92 -1.66
N PRO A 224 -2.68 9.42 -0.80
CA PRO A 224 -3.06 8.76 0.45
C PRO A 224 -4.07 7.62 0.28
N GLY A 225 -4.58 7.39 -0.92
CA GLY A 225 -5.58 6.39 -1.28
C GLY A 225 -5.55 6.17 -2.80
N PRO A 226 -6.44 5.37 -3.38
CA PRO A 226 -6.44 5.15 -4.83
C PRO A 226 -6.79 6.45 -5.55
N ALA A 227 -6.26 6.63 -6.76
CA ALA A 227 -6.50 7.85 -7.52
C ALA A 227 -7.95 7.92 -8.01
N GLY A 228 -8.82 8.59 -7.25
CA GLY A 228 -10.21 8.85 -7.62
C GLY A 228 -11.22 7.97 -6.88
N SER A 229 -11.23 6.66 -7.14
CA SER A 229 -12.13 5.67 -6.53
C SER A 229 -11.45 4.31 -6.39
N TYR A 230 -12.10 3.36 -5.73
CA TYR A 230 -11.67 1.95 -5.72
C TYR A 230 -12.05 1.21 -7.00
N VAL A 231 -13.15 1.61 -7.63
CA VAL A 231 -13.63 1.04 -8.89
C VAL A 231 -13.17 1.90 -10.07
N ALA A 232 -12.69 1.26 -11.13
CA ALA A 232 -12.27 1.89 -12.37
C ALA A 232 -13.42 2.68 -13.06
N PRO A 233 -13.10 3.66 -13.92
CA PRO A 233 -11.76 4.12 -14.29
C PRO A 233 -11.11 4.96 -13.17
N TRP A 234 -9.86 4.63 -12.85
CA TRP A 234 -9.05 5.40 -11.90
C TRP A 234 -8.41 6.62 -12.57
N LYS A 235 -7.69 7.41 -11.78
CA LYS A 235 -7.01 8.65 -12.21
C LYS A 235 -5.52 8.60 -11.98
N PHE A 236 -4.93 7.41 -12.02
CA PHE A 236 -3.48 7.28 -12.01
C PHE A 236 -2.93 7.87 -13.32
N LYS A 237 -1.70 8.37 -13.29
CA LYS A 237 -1.09 9.08 -14.42
C LYS A 237 -0.78 8.11 -15.57
N ASP A 238 -0.13 7.00 -15.23
CA ASP A 238 0.47 6.05 -16.18
C ASP A 238 0.02 4.60 -15.89
N PHE A 239 -1.16 4.43 -15.26
CA PHE A 239 -1.72 3.12 -14.90
C PHE A 239 -3.22 3.10 -15.12
N ASP A 240 -3.73 2.11 -15.85
CA ASP A 240 -5.14 2.02 -16.23
C ASP A 240 -5.70 0.60 -16.04
N HIS A 241 -7.02 0.54 -15.90
CA HIS A 241 -7.77 -0.71 -15.76
C HIS A 241 -7.69 -1.55 -17.02
N ASP A 242 -7.97 -2.85 -16.87
CA ASP A 242 -8.15 -3.74 -18.00
C ASP A 242 -9.36 -3.27 -18.83
N PRO A 243 -9.22 -2.94 -20.14
CA PRO A 243 -10.35 -2.47 -20.95
C PRO A 243 -11.52 -3.45 -21.03
N ASP A 244 -11.27 -4.74 -20.80
CA ASP A 244 -12.31 -5.77 -20.76
C ASP A 244 -13.03 -5.83 -19.40
N ILE A 245 -12.54 -5.10 -18.38
CA ILE A 245 -13.10 -5.00 -17.03
C ILE A 245 -13.28 -3.51 -16.67
N PRO A 246 -14.25 -2.79 -17.28
CA PRO A 246 -14.40 -1.34 -17.12
C PRO A 246 -14.65 -0.86 -15.68
N ASN A 247 -15.12 -1.76 -14.80
CA ASN A 247 -15.35 -1.51 -13.38
C ASN A 247 -14.38 -2.35 -12.52
N GLU A 248 -13.14 -2.56 -12.98
CA GLU A 248 -12.11 -3.28 -12.23
C GLU A 248 -11.91 -2.65 -10.85
N HIS A 249 -11.81 -3.48 -9.81
CA HIS A 249 -11.53 -3.02 -8.45
C HIS A 249 -10.02 -2.93 -8.25
N ILE A 250 -9.53 -1.87 -7.59
CA ILE A 250 -8.09 -1.60 -7.48
C ILE A 250 -7.34 -2.71 -6.75
N GLU A 251 -7.93 -3.31 -5.72
CA GLU A 251 -7.30 -4.44 -5.02
C GLU A 251 -7.25 -5.72 -5.86
N ASP A 252 -8.26 -5.98 -6.70
CA ASP A 252 -8.20 -7.11 -7.63
C ASP A 252 -7.08 -6.90 -8.64
N ARG A 253 -6.93 -5.66 -9.11
CA ARG A 253 -5.89 -5.30 -10.06
C ARG A 253 -4.50 -5.36 -9.45
N MET A 254 -4.29 -4.79 -8.26
CA MET A 254 -3.00 -4.86 -7.57
C MET A 254 -2.63 -6.32 -7.26
N ALA A 255 -3.58 -7.15 -6.82
CA ALA A 255 -3.33 -8.57 -6.59
C ALA A 255 -2.92 -9.29 -7.88
N LYS A 256 -3.57 -9.00 -9.02
CA LYS A 256 -3.19 -9.53 -10.35
C LYS A 256 -1.74 -9.15 -10.73
N GLU A 257 -1.34 -7.91 -10.51
CA GLU A 257 0.04 -7.45 -10.81
C GLU A 257 1.07 -8.10 -9.85
N ALA A 258 0.72 -8.23 -8.57
CA ALA A 258 1.56 -8.92 -7.59
C ALA A 258 1.73 -10.43 -7.93
N VAL A 259 0.68 -11.08 -8.43
CA VAL A 259 0.74 -12.45 -8.96
C VAL A 259 1.72 -12.54 -10.13
N ALA A 260 1.63 -11.64 -11.10
CA ALA A 260 2.53 -11.64 -12.25
C ALA A 260 4.01 -11.46 -11.82
N PHE A 261 4.26 -10.64 -10.80
CA PHE A 261 5.58 -10.49 -10.21
C PHE A 261 6.07 -11.77 -9.52
N MET A 262 5.24 -12.43 -8.72
CA MET A 262 5.60 -13.70 -8.08
C MET A 262 5.90 -14.79 -9.12
N GLU A 263 5.10 -14.89 -10.18
CA GLU A 263 5.31 -15.86 -11.25
C GLU A 263 6.64 -15.64 -11.98
N SER A 264 6.92 -14.38 -12.31
CA SER A 264 8.13 -13.97 -13.05
C SER A 264 9.42 -14.10 -12.24
N ASN A 265 9.32 -14.26 -10.92
CA ASN A 265 10.46 -14.41 -10.01
C ASN A 265 10.40 -15.73 -9.24
N SER A 266 9.60 -16.71 -9.65
CA SER A 266 9.43 -17.98 -8.92
C SER A 266 10.69 -18.85 -8.85
N ASP A 267 11.72 -18.52 -9.63
CA ASP A 267 13.03 -19.20 -9.68
C ASP A 267 14.10 -18.57 -8.77
N LYS A 268 13.82 -17.44 -8.11
CA LYS A 268 14.73 -16.74 -7.20
C LYS A 268 13.97 -16.12 -6.02
N PRO A 269 14.62 -15.77 -4.90
CA PRO A 269 13.90 -15.15 -3.78
C PRO A 269 13.35 -13.77 -4.17
N PHE A 270 12.15 -13.45 -3.71
CA PHE A 270 11.53 -12.14 -3.89
C PHE A 270 11.00 -11.54 -2.59
N PHE A 271 10.97 -10.21 -2.54
CA PHE A 271 10.29 -9.40 -1.51
C PHE A 271 9.13 -8.66 -2.17
N LEU A 272 7.92 -9.12 -1.89
CA LEU A 272 6.66 -8.53 -2.33
C LEU A 272 6.13 -7.63 -1.21
N ASN A 273 6.16 -6.31 -1.44
CA ASN A 273 5.61 -5.31 -0.55
C ASN A 273 4.22 -4.88 -1.04
N TYR A 274 3.19 -5.59 -0.58
CA TYR A 274 1.80 -5.41 -0.96
C TYR A 274 1.09 -4.48 0.03
N TRP A 275 1.22 -3.17 -0.18
CA TRP A 275 0.64 -2.15 0.68
C TRP A 275 -0.72 -1.74 0.11
N MET A 276 -1.78 -2.28 0.69
CA MET A 276 -3.12 -2.13 0.17
C MET A 276 -3.56 -0.65 0.21
N PHE A 277 -4.41 -0.28 -0.73
CA PHE A 277 -5.19 0.95 -0.61
C PHE A 277 -6.35 0.73 0.37
N SER A 278 -6.92 -0.47 0.35
CA SER A 278 -7.98 -0.88 1.25
C SER A 278 -7.53 -0.82 2.71
N VAL A 279 -8.35 -0.29 3.62
CA VAL A 279 -9.76 0.15 3.49
C VAL A 279 -9.94 1.67 3.65
N HIS A 280 -8.93 2.45 3.26
CA HIS A 280 -8.94 3.91 3.39
C HIS A 280 -9.98 4.60 2.49
N ALA A 281 -10.38 5.82 2.83
CA ALA A 281 -11.24 6.64 1.96
C ALA A 281 -10.56 6.98 0.60
N PRO A 282 -11.29 7.30 -0.48
CA PRO A 282 -12.76 7.39 -0.59
C PRO A 282 -13.42 6.03 -0.43
N PHE A 283 -14.58 5.98 0.24
CA PHE A 283 -15.29 4.72 0.45
C PHE A 283 -16.08 4.34 -0.79
N ASP A 284 -15.64 3.28 -1.44
CA ASP A 284 -16.26 2.71 -2.63
C ASP A 284 -15.81 1.25 -2.76
N ALA A 285 -16.65 0.39 -3.34
CA ALA A 285 -16.39 -1.04 -3.47
C ALA A 285 -17.20 -1.62 -4.63
N LYS A 286 -17.04 -2.94 -4.88
CA LYS A 286 -17.86 -3.67 -5.85
C LYS A 286 -19.34 -3.53 -5.48
N GLN A 287 -20.15 -2.96 -6.37
CA GLN A 287 -21.57 -2.66 -6.11
C GLN A 287 -22.37 -3.88 -5.63
N SER A 288 -22.10 -5.06 -6.20
CA SER A 288 -22.75 -6.32 -5.79
C SER A 288 -22.49 -6.69 -4.32
N LEU A 289 -21.27 -6.46 -3.83
CA LEU A 289 -20.93 -6.68 -2.42
C LEU A 289 -21.63 -5.65 -1.53
N ILE A 290 -21.66 -4.38 -1.93
CA ILE A 290 -22.36 -3.32 -1.18
C ILE A 290 -23.84 -3.71 -1.02
N ASP A 291 -24.49 -4.14 -2.09
CA ASP A 291 -25.90 -4.53 -2.05
C ASP A 291 -26.12 -5.78 -1.18
N THR A 292 -25.21 -6.76 -1.25
CA THR A 292 -25.22 -7.95 -0.39
C THR A 292 -25.12 -7.61 1.09
N TYR A 293 -24.19 -6.72 1.48
CA TYR A 293 -24.05 -6.29 2.87
C TYR A 293 -25.20 -5.40 3.34
N ARG A 294 -25.79 -4.61 2.43
CA ARG A 294 -26.94 -3.74 2.76
C ARG A 294 -28.13 -4.55 3.26
N GLU A 295 -28.35 -5.75 2.72
CA GLU A 295 -29.40 -6.67 3.17
C GLU A 295 -29.10 -7.28 4.55
N GLN A 296 -27.85 -7.27 4.99
CA GLN A 296 -27.39 -7.85 6.27
C GLN A 296 -27.23 -6.81 7.39
N VAL A 297 -27.54 -5.54 7.12
CA VAL A 297 -27.36 -4.46 8.11
C VAL A 297 -28.30 -4.66 9.30
N ASP A 298 -27.69 -4.81 10.48
CA ASP A 298 -28.38 -4.64 11.76
C ASP A 298 -28.08 -3.25 12.31
N SER A 299 -29.14 -2.46 12.56
CA SER A 299 -29.02 -1.10 13.11
C SER A 299 -28.40 -1.05 14.51
N ASN A 300 -28.46 -2.15 15.27
CA ASN A 300 -27.86 -2.25 16.61
C ASN A 300 -26.38 -2.61 16.57
N ASN A 301 -25.89 -3.10 15.43
CA ASN A 301 -24.47 -3.40 15.28
C ASN A 301 -23.67 -2.10 15.18
N PRO A 302 -22.62 -1.89 16.00
CA PRO A 302 -21.74 -0.74 15.87
C PRO A 302 -21.00 -0.72 14.52
N GLN A 303 -20.74 -1.89 13.92
CA GLN A 303 -20.22 -2.06 12.58
C GLN A 303 -21.39 -2.37 11.63
N ARG A 304 -21.88 -1.35 10.92
CA ARG A 304 -23.09 -1.46 10.08
C ARG A 304 -23.04 -0.69 8.77
N CYS A 305 -21.84 -0.26 8.35
CA CYS A 305 -21.65 0.37 7.05
C CYS A 305 -21.47 -0.70 5.96
N PRO A 306 -22.45 -0.91 5.06
CA PRO A 306 -22.35 -1.94 4.03
C PRO A 306 -21.25 -1.65 3.00
N THR A 307 -20.99 -0.38 2.68
CA THR A 307 -19.87 -0.03 1.78
C THR A 307 -18.53 -0.42 2.38
N TYR A 308 -18.30 -0.13 3.66
CA TYR A 308 -17.05 -0.50 4.34
C TYR A 308 -16.91 -2.02 4.45
N ALA A 309 -17.98 -2.76 4.76
CA ALA A 309 -17.96 -4.22 4.78
C ALA A 309 -17.59 -4.83 3.42
N ALA A 310 -18.10 -4.25 2.33
CA ALA A 310 -17.72 -4.64 0.96
C ALA A 310 -16.24 -4.35 0.64
N MET A 311 -15.67 -3.26 1.18
CA MET A 311 -14.24 -2.97 1.07
C MET A 311 -13.39 -3.99 1.84
N ILE A 312 -13.82 -4.37 3.05
CA ILE A 312 -13.17 -5.43 3.85
C ILE A 312 -13.17 -6.76 3.09
N GLU A 313 -14.30 -7.17 2.51
CA GLU A 313 -14.37 -8.41 1.74
C GLU A 313 -13.49 -8.34 0.47
N SER A 314 -13.47 -7.20 -0.24
CA SER A 314 -12.59 -7.02 -1.40
C SER A 314 -11.10 -7.05 -1.03
N MET A 315 -10.74 -6.56 0.17
CA MET A 315 -9.40 -6.68 0.73
C MET A 315 -9.05 -8.14 1.03
N ASP A 316 -9.97 -8.87 1.68
CA ASP A 316 -9.79 -10.30 1.98
C ASP A 316 -9.65 -11.16 0.72
N ASP A 317 -10.42 -10.87 -0.34
CA ASP A 317 -10.31 -11.52 -1.66
C ASP A 317 -8.89 -11.35 -2.27
N ALA A 318 -8.32 -10.15 -2.16
CA ALA A 318 -6.96 -9.87 -2.64
C ALA A 318 -5.92 -10.67 -1.85
N VAL A 319 -6.05 -10.73 -0.52
CA VAL A 319 -5.23 -11.63 0.32
C VAL A 319 -5.38 -13.08 -0.14
N GLY A 320 -6.61 -13.55 -0.37
CA GLY A 320 -6.89 -14.89 -0.87
C GLY A 320 -6.20 -15.19 -2.20
N THR A 321 -6.15 -14.22 -3.11
CA THR A 321 -5.47 -14.32 -4.41
C THR A 321 -3.96 -14.52 -4.27
N ILE A 322 -3.35 -13.80 -3.33
CA ILE A 322 -1.92 -13.98 -3.01
C ILE A 322 -1.68 -15.39 -2.45
N LEU A 323 -2.46 -15.83 -1.45
CA LEU A 323 -2.29 -17.16 -0.85
C LEU A 323 -2.51 -18.30 -1.84
N ASN A 324 -3.53 -18.20 -2.67
CA ASN A 324 -3.80 -19.19 -3.72
C ASN A 324 -2.65 -19.27 -4.72
N THR A 325 -1.98 -18.15 -4.98
CA THR A 325 -0.81 -18.13 -5.88
C THR A 325 0.40 -18.79 -5.24
N LEU A 326 0.68 -18.52 -3.96
CA LEU A 326 1.75 -19.22 -3.23
C LEU A 326 1.54 -20.75 -3.26
N ASP A 327 0.30 -21.20 -3.05
CA ASP A 327 -0.08 -22.61 -3.10
C ASP A 327 0.09 -23.19 -4.51
N ARG A 328 -0.44 -22.48 -5.53
CA ARG A 328 -0.39 -22.90 -6.93
C ARG A 328 1.03 -23.01 -7.48
N LEU A 329 1.92 -22.10 -7.07
CA LEU A 329 3.32 -22.11 -7.45
C LEU A 329 4.15 -23.13 -6.65
N GLY A 330 3.58 -23.73 -5.60
CA GLY A 330 4.28 -24.70 -4.74
C GLY A 330 5.37 -24.05 -3.88
N ILE A 331 5.29 -22.74 -3.62
CA ILE A 331 6.29 -21.98 -2.87
C ILE A 331 5.80 -21.54 -1.49
N ALA A 332 4.57 -21.92 -1.09
CA ALA A 332 3.99 -21.58 0.20
C ALA A 332 4.89 -21.99 1.38
N ASP A 333 5.46 -23.20 1.36
CA ASP A 333 6.35 -23.71 2.43
C ASP A 333 7.72 -23.01 2.49
N HIS A 334 8.03 -22.17 1.49
CA HIS A 334 9.27 -21.40 1.39
C HIS A 334 9.00 -19.89 1.33
N THR A 335 7.87 -19.43 1.88
CA THR A 335 7.50 -18.02 1.87
C THR A 335 7.08 -17.55 3.27
N ILE A 336 7.74 -16.49 3.74
CA ILE A 336 7.33 -15.76 4.94
C ILE A 336 6.21 -14.80 4.53
N VAL A 337 5.10 -14.78 5.27
CA VAL A 337 4.00 -13.84 5.06
C VAL A 337 3.76 -13.03 6.31
N VAL A 338 3.84 -11.70 6.20
CA VAL A 338 3.45 -10.75 7.24
C VAL A 338 2.16 -10.08 6.81
N PHE A 339 1.14 -10.08 7.65
CA PHE A 339 -0.06 -9.25 7.51
C PHE A 339 -0.14 -8.32 8.70
N ALA A 340 -0.31 -7.01 8.47
CA ALA A 340 -0.47 -6.01 9.51
C ALA A 340 -1.35 -4.84 9.04
N SER A 341 -1.71 -3.91 9.94
CA SER A 341 -2.28 -2.62 9.57
C SER A 341 -1.37 -1.45 9.96
N ASP A 342 -1.45 -0.34 9.21
CA ASP A 342 -0.65 0.86 9.45
C ASP A 342 -1.17 1.79 10.54
N ASN A 343 -2.47 1.71 10.88
CA ASN A 343 -3.09 2.40 12.01
C ASN A 343 -4.51 1.87 12.27
N GLY A 344 -5.15 2.34 13.35
CA GLY A 344 -6.53 1.97 13.68
C GLY A 344 -7.60 2.47 12.69
N GLY A 345 -8.82 1.96 12.84
CA GLY A 345 -9.94 2.20 11.93
C GLY A 345 -10.51 3.62 11.96
N ASN A 346 -11.01 4.10 10.82
CA ASN A 346 -11.61 5.43 10.70
C ASN A 346 -13.09 5.46 11.16
N MET A 347 -13.32 5.85 12.41
CA MET A 347 -14.67 5.88 13.01
C MET A 347 -15.46 7.17 12.76
N TYR A 348 -14.89 8.14 12.06
CA TYR A 348 -15.43 9.51 12.00
C TYR A 348 -15.87 9.97 10.60
N SER A 349 -15.55 9.20 9.56
CA SER A 349 -16.10 9.44 8.23
C SER A 349 -17.53 8.94 8.16
N GLN A 350 -18.46 9.78 7.69
CA GLN A 350 -19.85 9.38 7.48
C GLN A 350 -20.01 8.72 6.11
N VAL A 351 -20.44 7.46 6.12
CA VAL A 351 -20.68 6.60 4.95
C VAL A 351 -21.99 5.86 5.17
N ASP A 352 -22.85 5.76 4.17
CA ASP A 352 -24.16 5.09 4.29
C ASP A 352 -25.00 5.58 5.51
N SER A 353 -24.91 6.87 5.85
CA SER A 353 -25.57 7.49 7.02
C SER A 353 -25.10 6.95 8.39
N THR A 354 -23.95 6.30 8.46
CA THR A 354 -23.30 5.80 9.68
C THR A 354 -21.79 6.10 9.65
N SER A 355 -21.03 5.71 10.68
CA SER A 355 -19.56 5.74 10.62
C SER A 355 -19.06 4.61 9.73
N ALA A 356 -17.91 4.81 9.07
CA ALA A 356 -17.32 3.76 8.21
C ALA A 356 -17.06 2.47 9.01
N THR A 357 -16.47 2.58 10.20
CA THR A 357 -16.31 1.44 11.12
C THR A 357 -16.53 1.84 12.59
N SER A 358 -16.36 0.87 13.48
CA SER A 358 -16.23 0.99 14.93
C SER A 358 -15.09 0.10 15.42
N ASN A 359 -14.19 0.68 16.22
CA ASN A 359 -13.10 -0.06 16.87
C ASN A 359 -13.50 -0.65 18.24
N PHE A 360 -14.77 -0.55 18.64
CA PHE A 360 -15.27 -1.11 19.90
C PHE A 360 -14.80 -2.57 20.07
N PRO A 361 -14.33 -2.98 21.27
CA PRO A 361 -14.35 -2.25 22.55
C PRO A 361 -13.23 -1.22 22.75
N LEU A 362 -12.32 -1.06 21.79
CA LEU A 362 -11.22 -0.10 21.91
C LEU A 362 -11.72 1.34 21.77
N ARG A 363 -11.10 2.25 22.52
CA ARG A 363 -11.43 3.67 22.46
C ARG A 363 -10.71 4.39 21.32
N GLY A 364 -11.42 5.32 20.68
CA GLY A 364 -10.89 6.11 19.59
C GLY A 364 -10.64 5.31 18.30
N GLY A 365 -9.91 5.91 17.37
CA GLY A 365 -9.66 5.37 16.05
C GLY A 365 -8.46 6.04 15.40
N LYS A 366 -8.33 5.94 14.08
CA LYS A 366 -7.30 6.65 13.32
C LYS A 366 -7.05 8.06 13.88
N ALA A 367 -5.78 8.44 14.01
CA ALA A 367 -5.33 9.73 14.53
C ALA A 367 -5.67 10.01 16.02
N THR A 368 -5.94 8.99 16.84
CA THR A 368 -6.00 9.11 18.31
C THR A 368 -4.89 8.28 18.99
N MET A 369 -4.50 8.67 20.20
CA MET A 369 -3.49 7.95 21.00
C MET A 369 -4.04 6.76 21.81
N TYR A 370 -5.37 6.63 21.83
CA TYR A 370 -6.08 5.52 22.46
C TYR A 370 -5.92 4.22 21.67
N GLU A 371 -6.18 3.08 22.29
CA GLU A 371 -5.98 1.72 21.75
C GLU A 371 -6.60 1.55 20.37
N GLY A 372 -7.79 2.12 20.13
CA GLY A 372 -8.46 2.01 18.84
C GLY A 372 -7.76 2.74 17.70
N GLY A 373 -6.84 3.66 17.99
CA GLY A 373 -6.04 4.39 16.99
C GLY A 373 -4.67 3.76 16.71
N VAL A 374 -4.12 3.03 17.66
CA VAL A 374 -2.75 2.48 17.56
C VAL A 374 -2.71 0.96 17.43
N ARG A 375 -3.72 0.23 17.89
CA ARG A 375 -3.79 -1.24 17.83
C ARG A 375 -4.46 -1.70 16.53
N GLY A 376 -3.89 -2.71 15.89
CA GLY A 376 -4.37 -3.26 14.62
C GLY A 376 -4.21 -4.78 14.53
N PRO A 377 -4.75 -5.44 13.50
CA PRO A 377 -4.54 -6.86 13.29
C PRO A 377 -3.10 -7.15 12.85
N ALA A 378 -2.53 -8.28 13.31
CA ALA A 378 -1.25 -8.78 12.77
C ALA A 378 -1.15 -10.31 12.79
N ILE A 379 -0.57 -10.86 11.71
CA ILE A 379 -0.27 -12.29 11.54
C ILE A 379 1.13 -12.43 10.94
N VAL A 380 1.90 -13.40 11.43
CA VAL A 380 3.17 -13.81 10.82
C VAL A 380 3.13 -15.31 10.51
N VAL A 381 3.43 -15.66 9.27
CA VAL A 381 3.57 -17.04 8.78
C VAL A 381 5.01 -17.26 8.36
N ASP A 382 5.62 -18.33 8.86
CA ASP A 382 6.98 -18.75 8.48
C ASP A 382 7.09 -20.27 8.66
N PRO A 383 6.78 -21.05 7.62
CA PRO A 383 6.72 -22.50 7.71
C PRO A 383 8.02 -23.12 8.24
N GLY A 384 7.88 -24.09 9.16
CA GLY A 384 9.01 -24.72 9.85
C GLY A 384 9.63 -23.90 10.98
N HIS A 385 9.25 -22.63 11.17
CA HIS A 385 9.80 -21.76 12.21
C HIS A 385 8.72 -21.18 13.15
N VAL A 386 7.53 -20.94 12.63
CA VAL A 386 6.34 -20.53 13.39
C VAL A 386 5.36 -21.70 13.46
N GLN A 387 4.89 -22.01 14.66
CA GLN A 387 3.85 -23.03 14.82
C GLN A 387 2.51 -22.49 14.30
N ALA A 388 1.96 -23.18 13.30
CA ALA A 388 0.70 -22.79 12.65
C ALA A 388 -0.51 -22.81 13.61
N GLY A 389 -1.43 -21.87 13.42
CA GLY A 389 -2.68 -21.75 14.18
C GLY A 389 -2.48 -21.28 15.63
N THR A 390 -1.34 -20.70 15.95
CA THR A 390 -1.04 -20.21 17.31
C THR A 390 -1.38 -18.73 17.48
N ARG A 391 -1.40 -18.28 18.74
CA ARG A 391 -1.58 -16.88 19.10
C ARG A 391 -0.50 -16.46 20.07
N SER A 392 -0.07 -15.20 19.96
CA SER A 392 0.83 -14.58 20.92
C SER A 392 0.22 -13.31 21.48
N ALA A 393 0.38 -13.12 22.80
CA ALA A 393 -0.01 -11.91 23.51
C ALA A 393 1.16 -10.95 23.73
N GLU A 394 2.35 -11.27 23.20
CA GLU A 394 3.50 -10.38 23.24
C GLU A 394 3.18 -9.05 22.53
N VAL A 395 3.67 -7.95 23.11
CA VAL A 395 3.46 -6.60 22.59
C VAL A 395 4.45 -6.35 21.45
N ILE A 396 3.92 -6.17 20.24
CA ILE A 396 4.72 -5.89 19.04
C ILE A 396 4.37 -4.52 18.46
N GLN A 397 5.33 -3.90 17.77
CA GLN A 397 5.14 -2.63 17.08
C GLN A 397 5.64 -2.70 15.64
N SER A 398 5.07 -1.90 14.73
CA SER A 398 5.39 -1.95 13.31
C SER A 398 6.87 -1.73 12.95
N CYS A 399 7.66 -1.07 13.80
CA CYS A 399 9.11 -0.93 13.61
C CYS A 399 9.89 -2.23 13.87
N ASP A 400 9.29 -3.25 14.47
CA ASP A 400 9.91 -4.53 14.80
C ASP A 400 10.12 -5.43 13.58
N PHE A 401 9.31 -5.25 12.52
CA PHE A 401 9.35 -6.13 11.35
C PHE A 401 10.69 -6.08 10.62
N TYR A 402 11.35 -4.91 10.58
CA TYR A 402 12.65 -4.76 9.93
C TYR A 402 13.72 -5.63 10.62
N PRO A 403 14.07 -5.43 11.91
CA PRO A 403 15.09 -6.26 12.56
C PRO A 403 14.70 -7.74 12.61
N THR A 404 13.40 -8.06 12.70
CA THR A 404 12.91 -9.45 12.66
C THR A 404 13.26 -10.14 11.34
N LEU A 405 12.99 -9.49 10.21
CA LEU A 405 13.27 -10.07 8.90
C LEU A 405 14.76 -10.20 8.64
N LEU A 406 15.58 -9.23 9.10
CA LEU A 406 17.03 -9.36 9.03
C LEU A 406 17.54 -10.56 9.83
N GLU A 407 17.13 -10.69 11.10
CA GLU A 407 17.54 -11.82 11.94
C GLU A 407 17.09 -13.14 11.33
N ARG A 408 15.82 -13.23 10.91
CA ARG A 408 15.25 -14.46 10.37
C ARG A 408 15.99 -14.94 9.12
N LEU A 409 16.41 -14.02 8.27
CA LEU A 409 17.09 -14.31 7.01
C LEU A 409 18.62 -14.35 7.14
N ALA A 410 19.14 -14.16 8.36
CA ALA A 410 20.56 -14.00 8.63
C ALA A 410 21.24 -12.93 7.75
N ILE A 411 20.53 -11.82 7.49
CA ILE A 411 21.07 -10.66 6.80
C ILE A 411 21.66 -9.72 7.86
N ALA A 412 22.94 -9.38 7.72
CA ALA A 412 23.59 -8.44 8.63
C ALA A 412 23.10 -7.00 8.36
N PRO A 413 22.82 -6.20 9.40
CA PRO A 413 22.52 -4.79 9.23
C PRO A 413 23.73 -4.04 8.67
N GLN A 414 23.48 -2.88 8.03
CA GLN A 414 24.56 -2.02 7.55
C GLN A 414 25.43 -1.49 8.71
N PRO A 415 26.72 -1.15 8.47
CA PRO A 415 27.55 -0.53 9.49
C PRO A 415 26.88 0.73 10.08
N ASN A 416 26.76 0.79 11.41
CA ASN A 416 26.10 1.85 12.18
C ASN A 416 24.58 1.97 12.00
N GLN A 417 23.94 1.02 11.33
CA GLN A 417 22.48 0.95 11.31
C GLN A 417 22.00 0.46 12.67
N SER A 418 21.08 1.22 13.26
CA SER A 418 20.40 0.89 14.51
C SER A 418 18.90 0.89 14.28
N PHE A 419 18.17 0.18 15.13
CA PHE A 419 16.71 0.08 15.09
C PHE A 419 16.12 0.55 16.41
N ASP A 420 14.94 1.18 16.35
CA ASP A 420 14.11 1.41 17.54
C ASP A 420 13.22 0.19 17.82
N GLY A 421 12.92 -0.60 16.78
CA GLY A 421 12.24 -1.89 16.92
C GLY A 421 13.17 -3.01 17.40
N ILE A 422 12.56 -4.09 17.92
CA ILE A 422 13.28 -5.32 18.30
C ILE A 422 12.86 -6.48 17.40
N SER A 423 13.66 -7.54 17.38
CA SER A 423 13.28 -8.75 16.66
C SER A 423 12.16 -9.52 17.38
N LEU A 424 11.17 -9.99 16.60
CA LEU A 424 10.04 -10.79 17.06
C LEU A 424 10.34 -12.29 17.08
N ILE A 425 11.56 -12.72 16.72
CA ILE A 425 11.92 -14.14 16.63
C ILE A 425 11.64 -14.93 17.92
N PRO A 426 11.90 -14.43 19.14
CA PRO A 426 11.49 -15.13 20.35
C PRO A 426 9.97 -15.36 20.42
N ALA A 427 9.16 -14.31 20.18
CA ALA A 427 7.70 -14.45 20.15
C ALA A 427 7.21 -15.44 19.10
N LEU A 428 7.83 -15.45 17.92
CA LEU A 428 7.50 -16.38 16.83
C LEU A 428 7.82 -17.86 17.18
N ARG A 429 8.71 -18.10 18.15
CA ARG A 429 8.99 -19.41 18.74
C ARG A 429 8.10 -19.74 19.94
N GLY A 430 7.19 -18.84 20.33
CA GLY A 430 6.35 -18.96 21.52
C GLY A 430 7.06 -18.59 22.83
N GLU A 431 8.18 -17.86 22.74
CA GLU A 431 8.95 -17.36 23.88
C GLU A 431 8.59 -15.89 24.17
N ALA A 432 8.89 -15.40 25.38
CA ALA A 432 8.66 -14.00 25.74
C ALA A 432 9.66 -13.07 25.02
N LEU A 433 9.22 -11.87 24.66
CA LEU A 433 10.12 -10.82 24.17
C LEU A 433 10.86 -10.17 25.33
N ASP A 434 12.13 -9.86 25.13
CA ASP A 434 12.86 -8.94 26.01
C ASP A 434 12.47 -7.50 25.64
N ARG A 435 11.26 -7.11 26.05
CA ARG A 435 10.69 -5.79 25.77
C ARG A 435 10.22 -5.14 27.07
N LEU A 436 10.81 -3.99 27.38
CA LEU A 436 10.35 -3.14 28.48
C LEU A 436 9.10 -2.33 28.10
N ALA A 437 9.10 -1.73 26.91
CA ALA A 437 7.99 -0.90 26.44
C ALA A 437 7.92 -0.73 24.92
N ILE A 438 6.79 -0.22 24.44
CA ILE A 438 6.66 0.46 23.14
C ILE A 438 6.30 1.94 23.35
N PHE A 439 6.62 2.77 22.37
CA PHE A 439 6.33 4.20 22.40
C PHE A 439 5.59 4.65 21.15
N THR A 440 4.62 5.55 21.33
CA THR A 440 3.91 6.19 20.21
C THR A 440 4.10 7.69 20.32
N TYR A 441 4.72 8.29 19.30
CA TYR A 441 4.97 9.73 19.25
C TYR A 441 4.01 10.43 18.29
N PHE A 442 3.08 11.22 18.83
CA PHE A 442 2.05 11.89 18.04
C PHE A 442 1.86 13.35 18.47
N PRO A 443 2.75 14.26 18.06
CA PRO A 443 2.76 15.65 18.52
C PRO A 443 1.75 16.54 17.76
N HIS A 444 0.56 16.01 17.45
CA HIS A 444 -0.47 16.70 16.64
C HIS A 444 -1.82 16.73 17.36
N SER A 445 -2.69 17.66 16.94
CA SER A 445 -4.04 17.88 17.48
C SER A 445 -5.10 17.80 16.37
N PRO A 446 -5.40 16.61 15.81
CA PRO A 446 -6.42 16.51 14.77
C PRO A 446 -7.81 16.81 15.35
N ASN A 447 -8.67 17.45 14.56
CA ASN A 447 -10.03 17.77 15.00
C ASN A 447 -11.00 16.60 14.73
N ILE A 448 -10.89 15.53 15.52
CA ILE A 448 -11.70 14.30 15.46
C ILE A 448 -12.16 13.87 16.87
N PRO A 449 -13.20 13.05 17.04
CA PRO A 449 -13.59 12.51 18.34
C PRO A 449 -12.42 11.81 19.03
N ASP A 450 -12.37 11.90 20.37
CA ASP A 450 -11.29 11.37 21.22
C ASP A 450 -9.87 11.93 20.91
N TRP A 451 -9.76 13.01 20.14
CA TRP A 451 -8.47 13.69 19.97
C TRP A 451 -7.91 14.22 21.29
N LEU A 452 -6.58 14.19 21.40
CA LEU A 452 -5.82 14.82 22.48
C LEU A 452 -4.91 15.93 21.90
N PRO A 453 -4.51 16.93 22.70
CA PRO A 453 -3.42 17.82 22.32
C PRO A 453 -2.12 17.04 22.04
N PRO A 454 -1.05 17.69 21.53
CA PRO A 454 0.20 17.02 21.18
C PRO A 454 0.66 16.12 22.31
N SER A 455 0.93 14.86 21.98
CA SER A 455 1.14 13.81 23.00
C SER A 455 2.12 12.74 22.58
N VAL A 456 2.59 11.99 23.58
CA VAL A 456 3.41 10.79 23.45
C VAL A 456 2.89 9.77 24.45
N SER A 457 2.96 8.48 24.11
CA SER A 457 2.58 7.41 25.04
C SER A 457 3.64 6.35 25.16
N VAL A 458 3.67 5.73 26.34
CA VAL A 458 4.42 4.50 26.62
C VAL A 458 3.42 3.40 27.01
N HIS A 459 3.62 2.19 26.50
CA HIS A 459 2.93 0.99 26.93
C HIS A 459 3.99 0.00 27.44
N ALA A 460 3.95 -0.27 28.76
CA ALA A 460 4.91 -1.09 29.47
C ALA A 460 4.17 -2.06 30.41
N GLY A 461 4.32 -3.37 30.15
CA GLY A 461 3.50 -4.39 30.81
C GLY A 461 2.01 -4.12 30.57
N GLU A 462 1.22 -4.13 31.65
CA GLU A 462 -0.23 -3.85 31.59
C GLU A 462 -0.57 -2.35 31.52
N TRP A 463 0.44 -1.48 31.65
CA TRP A 463 0.22 -0.05 31.88
C TRP A 463 0.47 0.78 30.63
N LYS A 464 -0.44 1.71 30.37
CA LYS A 464 -0.28 2.72 29.33
C LYS A 464 -0.39 4.12 29.91
N LEU A 465 0.65 4.92 29.73
CA LEU A 465 0.66 6.34 30.06
C LEU A 465 0.64 7.16 28.77
N ILE A 466 -0.26 8.14 28.70
CA ILE A 466 -0.26 9.19 27.67
C ILE A 466 0.17 10.51 28.34
N ARG A 467 1.32 11.06 27.94
CA ARG A 467 1.77 12.41 28.28
C ARG A 467 1.21 13.39 27.25
N ILE A 468 0.51 14.41 27.72
CA ILE A 468 0.07 15.57 26.94
C ILE A 468 1.06 16.71 27.18
N PHE A 469 1.78 17.12 26.13
CA PHE A 469 2.84 18.12 26.23
C PHE A 469 2.30 19.47 26.72
N HIS A 470 2.89 20.00 27.80
CA HIS A 470 2.47 21.22 28.50
C HIS A 470 0.96 21.33 28.79
N GLY A 471 0.27 20.20 28.96
CA GLY A 471 -1.18 20.15 29.17
C GLY A 471 -1.63 20.56 30.58
N GLY A 472 -0.73 20.46 31.57
CA GLY A 472 -0.97 20.74 32.99
C GLY A 472 -0.88 22.22 33.34
N ASP A 473 -0.90 22.50 34.64
CA ASP A 473 -0.74 23.85 35.18
C ASP A 473 0.74 24.26 35.18
N ASP A 474 1.00 25.57 35.17
CA ASP A 474 2.35 26.15 35.22
C ASP A 474 3.36 25.60 34.20
N GLY A 475 2.86 25.18 33.03
CA GLY A 475 3.69 24.65 31.94
C GLY A 475 4.06 23.17 32.07
N GLN A 476 3.60 22.49 33.12
CA GLN A 476 3.81 21.06 33.33
C GLN A 476 3.04 20.21 32.31
N HIS A 477 3.47 18.95 32.14
CA HIS A 477 2.71 17.97 31.38
C HIS A 477 1.41 17.59 32.09
N ALA A 478 0.42 17.13 31.31
CA ALA A 478 -0.75 16.43 31.84
C ALA A 478 -0.69 14.96 31.45
N TYR A 479 -1.34 14.10 32.22
CA TYR A 479 -1.22 12.65 32.08
C TYR A 479 -2.58 11.97 32.00
N ARG A 480 -2.63 10.85 31.29
CA ARG A 480 -3.69 9.83 31.36
C ARG A 480 -3.03 8.48 31.59
N LEU A 481 -3.45 7.74 32.60
CA LEU A 481 -2.89 6.43 32.93
C LEU A 481 -3.98 5.38 32.91
N PHE A 482 -3.75 4.27 32.21
CA PHE A 482 -4.70 3.16 32.09
C PHE A 482 -4.00 1.83 32.42
N ASN A 483 -4.75 0.90 33.02
CA ASN A 483 -4.41 -0.52 33.07
C ASN A 483 -5.16 -1.22 31.92
N LEU A 484 -4.46 -1.70 30.91
CA LEU A 484 -5.06 -2.32 29.73
C LEU A 484 -5.53 -3.76 29.94
N GLU A 485 -5.07 -4.44 31.00
CA GLU A 485 -5.60 -5.75 31.38
C GLU A 485 -7.01 -5.62 31.97
N ASP A 486 -7.20 -4.65 32.86
CA ASP A 486 -8.48 -4.40 33.54
C ASP A 486 -9.45 -3.52 32.71
N ASP A 487 -8.91 -2.61 31.89
CA ASP A 487 -9.66 -1.58 31.18
C ASP A 487 -9.12 -1.36 29.76
N LEU A 488 -9.32 -2.36 28.91
CA LEU A 488 -8.97 -2.31 27.48
C LEU A 488 -9.60 -1.11 26.74
N GLY A 489 -10.75 -0.61 27.22
CA GLY A 489 -11.45 0.53 26.64
C GLY A 489 -10.94 1.90 27.12
N GLU A 490 -9.93 1.96 27.98
CA GLU A 490 -9.33 3.21 28.48
C GLU A 490 -10.41 4.19 29.01
N ASN A 491 -11.33 3.67 29.81
CA ASN A 491 -12.47 4.37 30.37
C ASN A 491 -12.13 5.09 31.69
N VAL A 492 -11.19 4.54 32.47
CA VAL A 492 -10.85 5.01 33.82
C VAL A 492 -9.42 5.53 33.85
N ASP A 493 -9.28 6.86 33.92
CA ASP A 493 -7.98 7.50 34.11
C ASP A 493 -7.51 7.37 35.57
N LEU A 494 -6.39 6.67 35.76
CA LEU A 494 -5.78 6.36 37.05
C LEU A 494 -4.63 7.31 37.42
N ALA A 495 -4.32 8.33 36.62
CA ALA A 495 -3.13 9.16 36.80
C ALA A 495 -3.09 9.86 38.16
N SER A 496 -4.23 10.33 38.68
CA SER A 496 -4.33 10.97 40.00
C SER A 496 -4.27 9.97 41.17
N ILE A 497 -4.59 8.70 40.90
CA ILE A 497 -4.62 7.62 41.90
C ILE A 497 -3.23 6.96 42.02
N GLN A 498 -2.45 6.93 40.94
CA GLN A 498 -1.14 6.27 40.91
C GLN A 498 0.00 7.19 40.47
N PRO A 499 0.31 8.26 41.23
CA PRO A 499 1.31 9.25 40.84
C PRO A 499 2.74 8.69 40.79
N GLU A 500 3.06 7.63 41.53
CA GLU A 500 4.37 6.96 41.45
C GLU A 500 4.57 6.30 40.08
N ARG A 501 3.55 5.58 39.62
CA ARG A 501 3.55 4.89 38.32
C ARG A 501 3.58 5.88 37.16
N VAL A 502 2.87 7.00 37.29
CA VAL A 502 3.00 8.11 36.33
C VAL A 502 4.45 8.54 36.22
N ARG A 503 5.15 8.79 37.34
CA ARG A 503 6.56 9.24 37.30
C ARG A 503 7.50 8.22 36.67
N GLU A 504 7.33 6.94 36.97
CA GLU A 504 8.13 5.86 36.40
C GLU A 504 7.98 5.79 34.87
N LEU A 505 6.74 5.71 34.39
CA LEU A 505 6.44 5.64 32.95
C LEU A 505 6.80 6.95 32.24
N ASP A 506 6.68 8.08 32.93
CA ASP A 506 7.05 9.37 32.36
C ASP A 506 8.57 9.52 32.19
N GLN A 507 9.36 8.96 33.11
CA GLN A 507 10.81 8.89 32.94
C GLN A 507 11.19 8.07 31.70
N MET A 508 10.50 6.95 31.44
CA MET A 508 10.73 6.17 30.22
C MET A 508 10.44 6.98 28.95
N ILE A 509 9.43 7.87 29.00
CA ILE A 509 9.13 8.79 27.90
C ILE A 509 10.28 9.79 27.69
N ASP A 510 10.84 10.36 28.77
CA ASP A 510 12.00 11.27 28.67
C ASP A 510 13.19 10.57 28.01
N GLU A 511 13.52 9.37 28.48
CA GLU A 511 14.61 8.56 27.91
C GLU A 511 14.36 8.23 26.43
N PHE A 512 13.13 7.90 26.04
CA PHE A 512 12.76 7.67 24.66
C PHE A 512 12.92 8.93 23.79
N LEU A 513 12.44 10.09 24.25
CA LEU A 513 12.53 11.35 23.50
C LEU A 513 13.99 11.78 23.31
N ASP A 514 14.82 11.64 24.34
CA ASP A 514 16.25 11.94 24.27
C ASP A 514 16.97 10.96 23.33
N ASN A 515 16.74 9.65 23.48
CA ASN A 515 17.39 8.63 22.65
C ASN A 515 17.03 8.73 21.16
N THR A 516 15.86 9.30 20.84
CA THR A 516 15.37 9.48 19.46
C THR A 516 15.67 10.85 18.88
N ASP A 517 16.28 11.76 19.64
CA ASP A 517 16.44 13.18 19.28
C ASP A 517 15.10 13.81 18.85
N ALA A 518 14.03 13.46 19.55
CA ALA A 518 12.67 13.81 19.15
C ALA A 518 12.46 15.34 19.16
N ILE A 519 11.87 15.87 18.09
CA ILE A 519 11.47 17.28 18.02
C ILE A 519 10.19 17.49 18.83
N ALA A 520 10.30 17.62 20.15
CA ALA A 520 9.18 17.77 21.07
C ALA A 520 8.43 19.12 20.91
N PRO A 521 7.11 19.15 21.16
CA PRO A 521 6.35 20.39 21.35
C PRO A 521 6.99 21.33 22.38
N LEU A 522 6.99 22.64 22.10
CA LEU A 522 7.46 23.67 23.03
C LEU A 522 6.28 24.35 23.72
N PRO A 523 6.45 24.97 24.92
CA PRO A 523 5.45 25.88 25.48
C PRO A 523 5.11 26.98 24.48
N ASN A 524 3.82 27.29 24.32
CA ASN A 524 3.39 28.32 23.37
C ASN A 524 3.43 29.72 24.02
N PRO A 525 4.34 30.61 23.65
CA PRO A 525 4.41 31.96 24.23
C PRO A 525 3.20 32.84 23.87
N LYS A 526 2.36 32.41 22.91
CA LYS A 526 1.10 33.09 22.55
C LYS A 526 -0.13 32.52 23.25
N PHE A 527 0.04 31.55 24.17
CA PHE A 527 -1.08 30.95 24.87
C PHE A 527 -1.89 31.99 25.64
N ASP A 528 -3.20 31.96 25.44
CA ASP A 528 -4.18 32.85 26.06
C ASP A 528 -5.21 31.98 26.81
N PRO A 529 -5.16 31.92 28.15
CA PRO A 529 -6.11 31.14 28.94
C PRO A 529 -7.58 31.48 28.65
N GLY A 530 -7.88 32.73 28.26
CA GLY A 530 -9.24 33.15 27.90
C GLY A 530 -9.76 32.52 26.61
N LYS A 531 -8.87 31.98 25.76
CA LYS A 531 -9.21 31.28 24.51
C LYS A 531 -9.08 29.75 24.62
N TYR A 532 -8.50 29.25 25.71
CA TYR A 532 -8.40 27.81 25.95
C TYR A 532 -9.77 27.23 26.29
N ARG A 533 -10.09 26.07 25.72
CA ARG A 533 -11.37 25.37 25.89
C ARG A 533 -11.10 23.89 26.17
N PRO A 534 -10.66 23.54 27.40
CA PRO A 534 -10.32 22.15 27.75
C PRO A 534 -11.50 21.19 27.59
N GLU A 535 -12.72 21.68 27.75
CA GLU A 535 -13.96 20.91 27.54
C GLU A 535 -14.16 20.44 26.09
N MET A 536 -13.43 21.01 25.13
CA MET A 536 -13.47 20.60 23.71
C MET A 536 -12.47 19.49 23.37
N ILE A 537 -11.55 19.15 24.30
CA ILE A 537 -10.61 18.04 24.11
C ILE A 537 -11.41 16.73 24.05
N GLY A 538 -11.16 15.92 23.03
CA GLY A 538 -11.93 14.70 22.73
C GLY A 538 -13.32 14.95 22.12
N ASN A 539 -13.87 16.15 22.23
CA ASN A 539 -15.23 16.49 21.81
C ASN A 539 -15.26 17.22 20.47
N ALA A 540 -14.74 16.61 19.40
CA ALA A 540 -14.89 17.18 18.08
C ALA A 540 -16.29 16.89 17.52
N HIS A 541 -17.01 17.95 17.14
CA HIS A 541 -18.19 17.78 16.29
C HIS A 541 -17.71 17.39 14.90
N LEU A 542 -17.99 16.16 14.50
CA LEU A 542 -17.89 15.75 13.11
C LEU A 542 -18.73 16.72 12.29
N LYS A 543 -18.09 17.50 11.41
CA LYS A 543 -18.83 18.29 10.45
C LYS A 543 -19.69 17.30 9.69
N ALA A 544 -21.02 17.38 9.87
CA ALA A 544 -21.95 16.67 9.01
C ALA A 544 -21.49 16.92 7.58
N THR A 545 -21.26 15.86 6.82
CA THR A 545 -20.79 15.89 5.43
C THR A 545 -21.88 16.45 4.49
N GLY A 546 -22.77 17.32 4.98
CA GLY A 546 -23.85 17.97 4.24
C GLY A 546 -23.40 18.90 3.12
N ASN A 547 -22.08 19.07 2.91
CA ASN A 547 -21.54 19.82 1.78
C ASN A 547 -20.78 18.96 0.76
N THR A 548 -20.29 17.76 1.12
CA THR A 548 -19.94 16.76 0.11
C THR A 548 -21.22 16.21 -0.50
N ASP A 549 -22.31 16.11 0.24
CA ASP A 549 -23.56 15.59 -0.29
C ASP A 549 -24.30 16.59 -1.22
N LYS A 550 -24.14 17.91 -1.03
CA LYS A 550 -24.62 18.93 -1.99
C LYS A 550 -23.68 19.13 -3.18
N LYS A 551 -22.36 19.07 -2.99
CA LYS A 551 -21.42 19.06 -4.13
C LYS A 551 -21.49 17.74 -4.89
N ALA A 552 -21.68 16.60 -4.23
CA ALA A 552 -21.89 15.30 -4.84
C ALA A 552 -23.28 15.18 -5.43
N LYS A 553 -24.36 15.75 -4.86
CA LYS A 553 -25.67 15.83 -5.55
C LYS A 553 -25.65 16.81 -6.72
N ARG A 554 -24.88 17.90 -6.66
CA ARG A 554 -24.71 18.85 -7.77
C ARG A 554 -23.73 18.35 -8.84
N LYS A 555 -22.76 17.52 -8.45
CA LYS A 555 -21.81 16.84 -9.36
C LYS A 555 -22.39 15.53 -9.89
N ALA A 556 -23.22 14.79 -9.16
CA ALA A 556 -24.02 13.65 -9.64
C ALA A 556 -25.23 14.08 -10.47
N ARG A 557 -25.78 15.29 -10.26
CA ARG A 557 -26.71 15.90 -11.23
C ARG A 557 -26.02 16.34 -12.53
N ASN A 558 -24.72 16.62 -12.50
CA ASN A 558 -23.94 17.05 -13.68
C ASN A 558 -22.98 15.96 -14.23
N GLN A 559 -22.88 14.82 -13.56
CA GLN A 559 -22.14 13.59 -13.90
C GLN A 559 -23.06 12.41 -13.61
N GLN A 560 -24.30 12.49 -14.08
CA GLN A 560 -25.07 11.29 -14.32
C GLN A 560 -24.41 10.66 -15.54
N SER A 561 -23.30 9.93 -15.33
CA SER A 561 -22.88 8.90 -16.27
C SER A 561 -24.13 8.05 -16.45
N LEU A 562 -24.68 8.13 -17.66
CA LEU A 562 -25.86 7.37 -18.00
C LEU A 562 -25.53 5.91 -17.74
N LYS A 563 -26.51 5.14 -17.24
CA LYS A 563 -26.34 3.69 -17.10
C LYS A 563 -25.69 3.15 -18.38
N PRO A 564 -24.69 2.24 -18.30
CA PRO A 564 -24.07 1.66 -19.48
C PRO A 564 -25.16 1.20 -20.45
N GLN A 565 -25.18 1.77 -21.64
CA GLN A 565 -26.13 1.39 -22.68
C GLN A 565 -25.51 0.26 -23.49
N GLU A 566 -26.32 -0.74 -23.82
CA GLU A 566 -25.90 -1.76 -24.79
C GLU A 566 -25.56 -1.11 -26.13
N PRO A 567 -24.64 -1.68 -26.92
CA PRO A 567 -24.32 -1.16 -28.25
C PRO A 567 -25.57 -1.07 -29.13
N ILE A 568 -25.75 0.08 -29.78
CA ILE A 568 -26.88 0.34 -30.68
C ILE A 568 -26.34 0.37 -32.12
N ALA A 569 -26.85 -0.54 -32.97
CA ALA A 569 -26.28 -0.82 -34.29
C ALA A 569 -24.74 -1.08 -34.23
N GLY A 570 -24.28 -1.68 -33.12
CA GLY A 570 -22.87 -1.96 -32.81
C GLY A 570 -22.05 -0.76 -32.32
N TRP A 571 -22.63 0.44 -32.24
CA TRP A 571 -21.99 1.61 -31.65
C TRP A 571 -22.21 1.66 -30.14
N LEU A 572 -21.11 1.74 -29.39
CA LEU A 572 -21.10 1.85 -27.94
C LEU A 572 -21.01 3.32 -27.52
N PRO A 573 -22.02 3.89 -26.83
CA PRO A 573 -21.94 5.25 -26.31
C PRO A 573 -21.05 5.33 -25.07
N GLY A 574 -20.36 6.46 -24.91
CA GLY A 574 -19.52 6.74 -23.76
C GLY A 574 -19.55 8.21 -23.34
N GLY A 575 -18.96 8.50 -22.18
CA GLY A 575 -19.03 9.82 -21.55
C GLY A 575 -20.46 10.19 -21.13
N THR A 576 -20.94 11.34 -21.58
CA THR A 576 -22.32 11.81 -21.32
C THR A 576 -23.28 11.57 -22.48
N CYS A 577 -22.91 10.67 -23.40
CA CYS A 577 -23.70 10.33 -24.58
C CYS A 577 -24.87 9.39 -24.24
N GLN A 578 -26.06 9.77 -24.67
CA GLN A 578 -27.24 8.91 -24.75
C GLN A 578 -27.46 8.57 -26.23
N LEU A 579 -27.53 7.29 -26.58
CA LEU A 579 -27.70 6.84 -27.97
C LEU A 579 -29.07 6.16 -28.14
N ALA A 580 -29.70 6.36 -29.29
CA ALA A 580 -30.91 5.67 -29.70
C ALA A 580 -30.92 5.45 -31.22
N MET A 581 -31.59 4.40 -31.70
CA MET A 581 -31.99 4.31 -33.10
C MET A 581 -33.33 4.98 -33.31
N LYS A 582 -33.42 5.84 -34.33
CA LYS A 582 -34.69 6.40 -34.78
C LYS A 582 -34.69 6.64 -36.28
N ASP A 583 -35.70 6.13 -36.97
CA ASP A 583 -35.95 6.39 -38.39
C ASP A 583 -34.70 6.17 -39.29
N GLY A 584 -33.89 5.14 -39.00
CA GLY A 584 -32.65 4.82 -39.74
C GLY A 584 -31.46 5.73 -39.42
N SER A 585 -31.50 6.44 -38.29
CA SER A 585 -30.44 7.32 -37.80
C SER A 585 -30.02 6.98 -36.37
N LEU A 586 -28.74 7.25 -36.08
CA LEU A 586 -28.23 7.26 -34.71
C LEU A 586 -28.53 8.62 -34.10
N ASP A 587 -29.53 8.66 -33.24
CA ASP A 587 -29.90 9.84 -32.47
C ASP A 587 -29.06 9.89 -31.18
N ILE A 588 -28.24 10.94 -31.08
CA ILE A 588 -27.34 11.19 -29.97
C ILE A 588 -27.88 12.37 -29.17
N THR A 589 -28.05 12.17 -27.87
CA THR A 589 -28.28 13.24 -26.90
C THR A 589 -26.99 13.44 -26.11
N SER A 590 -26.38 14.62 -26.27
CA SER A 590 -25.19 15.06 -25.55
C SER A 590 -25.58 15.85 -24.30
N GLY A 591 -25.07 15.44 -23.13
CA GLY A 591 -25.11 16.23 -21.90
C GLY A 591 -23.98 17.27 -21.77
N GLY A 592 -23.01 17.29 -22.71
CA GLY A 592 -21.73 17.99 -22.58
C GLY A 592 -20.73 17.23 -21.68
N GLY A 593 -19.44 17.57 -21.73
CA GLY A 593 -18.42 16.86 -20.93
C GLY A 593 -17.98 15.53 -21.54
N ASP A 594 -17.56 15.58 -22.81
CA ASP A 594 -17.01 14.48 -23.62
C ASP A 594 -18.01 13.38 -24.06
N PRO A 595 -19.09 13.72 -24.79
CA PRO A 595 -20.00 12.72 -25.36
C PRO A 595 -19.37 12.04 -26.59
N TYR A 596 -19.35 10.71 -26.63
CA TYR A 596 -18.84 9.99 -27.80
C TYR A 596 -19.57 8.68 -28.07
N ILE A 597 -19.42 8.18 -29.29
CA ILE A 597 -19.79 6.81 -29.67
C ILE A 597 -18.57 6.12 -30.28
N SER A 598 -18.37 4.84 -29.98
CA SER A 598 -17.24 4.05 -30.48
C SER A 598 -17.70 2.76 -31.14
N TYR A 599 -16.94 2.28 -32.11
CA TYR A 599 -17.25 1.07 -32.87
C TYR A 599 -15.99 0.26 -33.13
N LYS A 600 -15.99 -1.00 -32.70
CA LYS A 600 -14.93 -1.96 -33.04
C LYS A 600 -15.20 -2.54 -34.43
N LEU A 601 -14.24 -2.36 -35.34
CA LEU A 601 -14.37 -2.87 -36.70
C LEU A 601 -14.35 -4.41 -36.69
N PRO A 602 -15.14 -5.08 -37.55
CA PRO A 602 -15.18 -6.54 -37.60
C PRO A 602 -13.87 -7.16 -38.10
N SER A 603 -13.03 -6.37 -38.77
CA SER A 603 -11.71 -6.77 -39.23
C SER A 603 -10.79 -5.55 -39.26
N ALA A 604 -9.50 -5.78 -39.01
CA ALA A 604 -8.51 -4.71 -39.01
C ALA A 604 -8.33 -4.14 -40.42
N VAL A 605 -8.29 -2.81 -40.53
CA VAL A 605 -8.12 -2.10 -41.81
C VAL A 605 -6.66 -1.66 -41.95
N THR A 606 -5.99 -2.06 -43.02
CA THR A 606 -4.53 -1.89 -43.19
C THR A 606 -4.13 -0.80 -44.19
N ASP A 607 -5.08 -0.01 -44.70
CA ASP A 607 -4.78 1.10 -45.61
C ASP A 607 -4.11 2.25 -44.86
N ASN A 608 -3.16 2.94 -45.48
CA ASN A 608 -2.38 4.01 -44.85
C ASN A 608 -3.11 5.37 -44.83
N LYS A 609 -4.23 5.50 -45.55
CA LYS A 609 -5.08 6.70 -45.50
C LYS A 609 -6.56 6.31 -45.49
N LEU A 610 -7.28 6.78 -44.47
CA LEU A 610 -8.70 6.50 -44.30
C LEU A 610 -9.53 7.78 -44.25
N VAL A 611 -10.78 7.66 -44.70
CA VAL A 611 -11.77 8.73 -44.70
C VAL A 611 -13.07 8.22 -44.11
N LEU A 612 -13.48 8.76 -42.95
CA LEU A 612 -14.80 8.52 -42.38
C LEU A 612 -15.77 9.56 -42.96
N LYS A 613 -16.77 9.08 -43.69
CA LYS A 613 -17.81 9.91 -44.28
C LYS A 613 -19.13 9.64 -43.56
N PHE A 614 -19.82 10.69 -43.18
CA PHE A 614 -21.14 10.59 -42.54
C PHE A 614 -21.97 11.84 -42.79
N ARG A 615 -23.28 11.72 -42.65
CA ARG A 615 -24.21 12.85 -42.69
C ARG A 615 -24.68 13.13 -41.27
N MET A 616 -24.57 14.37 -40.83
CA MET A 616 -24.90 14.77 -39.46
C MET A 616 -25.75 16.03 -39.44
N SER A 617 -26.81 16.03 -38.65
CA SER A 617 -27.47 17.26 -38.16
C SER A 617 -27.17 17.45 -36.69
N SER A 618 -26.89 18.68 -36.26
CA SER A 618 -26.55 18.96 -34.86
C SER A 618 -27.07 20.33 -34.43
N ASN A 619 -27.57 20.43 -33.19
CA ASN A 619 -27.73 21.70 -32.47
C ASN A 619 -26.85 21.76 -31.20
N ALA A 620 -26.00 20.76 -30.99
CA ALA A 620 -25.04 20.70 -29.90
C ALA A 620 -23.83 21.59 -30.21
N ARG A 621 -23.28 22.31 -29.23
CA ARG A 621 -22.19 23.29 -29.45
C ARG A 621 -20.79 22.65 -29.51
N GLY A 622 -19.89 23.29 -30.24
CA GLY A 622 -18.45 23.01 -30.23
C GLY A 622 -18.00 22.00 -31.29
N ALA A 623 -16.69 21.88 -31.49
CA ALA A 623 -16.11 21.05 -32.54
C ALA A 623 -16.33 19.55 -32.32
N GLY A 624 -16.35 18.80 -33.41
CA GLY A 624 -16.38 17.35 -33.40
C GLY A 624 -14.98 16.77 -33.58
N HIS A 625 -14.77 15.54 -33.16
CA HIS A 625 -13.51 14.81 -33.35
C HIS A 625 -13.80 13.38 -33.82
N VAL A 626 -12.93 12.84 -34.66
CA VAL A 626 -12.88 11.41 -34.97
C VAL A 626 -11.56 10.87 -34.46
N PHE A 627 -11.63 9.82 -33.65
CA PHE A 627 -10.49 9.07 -33.14
C PHE A 627 -10.47 7.69 -33.79
N TRP A 628 -9.29 7.07 -33.82
CA TRP A 628 -9.13 5.70 -34.28
C TRP A 628 -8.15 4.93 -33.39
N GLN A 629 -8.37 3.62 -33.29
CA GLN A 629 -7.50 2.70 -32.58
C GLN A 629 -6.59 1.98 -33.56
N GLU A 630 -5.28 2.05 -33.34
CA GLU A 630 -4.26 1.34 -34.09
C GLU A 630 -3.74 0.13 -33.32
N ARG A 631 -3.49 -0.97 -34.05
CA ARG A 631 -2.92 -2.19 -33.48
C ARG A 631 -1.56 -1.89 -32.85
N GLY A 632 -1.38 -2.32 -31.60
CA GLY A 632 -0.11 -2.18 -30.88
C GLY A 632 0.11 -0.82 -30.22
N LEU A 633 -0.82 0.13 -30.37
CA LEU A 633 -0.73 1.44 -29.71
C LEU A 633 -1.74 1.55 -28.56
N SER A 634 -1.26 2.07 -27.42
CA SER A 634 -2.06 2.39 -26.22
C SER A 634 -1.85 3.87 -25.84
N PRO A 635 -2.88 4.58 -25.32
CA PRO A 635 -4.28 4.18 -25.17
C PRO A 635 -5.01 4.03 -26.51
N ALA A 636 -6.12 3.28 -26.53
CA ALA A 636 -6.86 2.95 -27.75
C ALA A 636 -7.34 4.18 -28.53
N PHE A 637 -7.84 5.20 -27.83
CA PHE A 637 -8.16 6.51 -28.41
C PHE A 637 -7.34 7.57 -27.67
N ASN A 638 -6.55 8.35 -28.41
CA ASN A 638 -5.62 9.34 -27.86
C ASN A 638 -5.84 10.69 -28.56
N ARG A 639 -5.73 11.81 -27.82
CA ARG A 639 -5.87 13.17 -28.39
C ARG A 639 -4.86 13.49 -29.49
N GLU A 640 -3.69 12.87 -29.46
CA GLU A 640 -2.68 13.01 -30.52
C GLU A 640 -3.03 12.19 -31.78
N ARG A 641 -3.99 11.25 -31.67
CA ARG A 641 -4.51 10.41 -32.76
C ARG A 641 -5.99 10.67 -33.00
N CYS A 642 -6.29 11.91 -33.38
CA CYS A 642 -7.64 12.32 -33.76
C CYS A 642 -7.60 13.40 -34.84
N THR A 643 -8.71 13.51 -35.57
CA THR A 643 -8.95 14.61 -36.51
C THR A 643 -10.17 15.39 -36.04
N GLN A 644 -9.98 16.68 -35.78
CA GLN A 644 -11.08 17.59 -35.48
C GLN A 644 -11.83 17.97 -36.77
N PHE A 645 -13.15 18.16 -36.68
CA PHE A 645 -13.97 18.74 -37.74
C PHE A 645 -14.93 19.80 -37.18
N ASP A 646 -15.17 20.84 -37.97
CA ASP A 646 -16.09 21.92 -37.59
C ASP A 646 -17.54 21.47 -37.80
N VAL A 647 -18.36 21.60 -36.77
CA VAL A 647 -19.75 21.12 -36.76
C VAL A 647 -20.70 22.26 -37.12
N ALA A 648 -21.56 22.05 -38.11
CA ALA A 648 -22.68 22.93 -38.38
C ALA A 648 -23.78 22.74 -37.32
N HIS A 649 -24.07 23.80 -36.57
CA HIS A 649 -24.97 23.80 -35.41
C HIS A 649 -26.40 24.28 -35.72
N ASP A 650 -26.80 24.26 -36.99
CA ASP A 650 -28.06 24.81 -37.49
C ASP A 650 -29.24 23.81 -37.42
N GLY A 651 -29.00 22.60 -36.91
CA GLY A 651 -29.99 21.53 -36.84
C GLY A 651 -30.36 20.91 -38.18
N THR A 652 -29.69 21.28 -39.28
CA THR A 652 -29.92 20.73 -40.61
C THR A 652 -28.85 19.69 -40.99
N PRO A 653 -29.13 18.72 -41.87
CA PRO A 653 -28.16 17.67 -42.20
C PRO A 653 -27.07 18.13 -43.17
N HIS A 654 -25.81 18.03 -42.76
CA HIS A 654 -24.61 18.32 -43.57
C HIS A 654 -23.76 17.05 -43.79
N GLU A 655 -22.96 17.04 -44.86
CA GLU A 655 -22.00 15.95 -45.12
C GLU A 655 -20.63 16.28 -44.51
N TYR A 656 -20.04 15.30 -43.84
CA TYR A 656 -18.73 15.40 -43.22
C TYR A 656 -17.81 14.32 -43.78
N ASN A 657 -16.58 14.71 -44.09
CA ASN A 657 -15.51 13.82 -44.54
C ASN A 657 -14.30 14.08 -43.63
N VAL A 658 -13.98 13.12 -42.78
CA VAL A 658 -12.88 13.25 -41.83
C VAL A 658 -11.77 12.30 -42.24
N GLU A 659 -10.64 12.86 -42.66
CA GLU A 659 -9.50 12.10 -43.17
C GLU A 659 -8.42 11.94 -42.10
N TRP A 660 -7.71 10.81 -42.12
CA TRP A 660 -6.52 10.60 -41.32
C TRP A 660 -5.54 9.64 -42.01
N ALA A 661 -4.28 9.72 -41.61
CA ALA A 661 -3.24 8.77 -41.97
C ALA A 661 -2.99 7.81 -40.80
N VAL A 662 -2.59 6.58 -41.10
CA VAL A 662 -2.30 5.54 -40.09
C VAL A 662 -1.01 4.82 -40.41
N ASP A 663 -0.26 4.49 -39.35
CA ASP A 663 0.98 3.74 -39.45
C ASP A 663 0.75 2.23 -39.24
N ASN A 664 -0.33 1.88 -38.53
CA ASN A 664 -0.71 0.50 -38.21
C ASN A 664 -2.16 0.21 -38.58
N ALA A 665 -2.53 -1.08 -38.52
CA ALA A 665 -3.88 -1.51 -38.82
C ALA A 665 -4.91 -0.93 -37.84
N VAL A 666 -5.98 -0.32 -38.35
CA VAL A 666 -7.06 0.27 -37.56
C VAL A 666 -8.05 -0.80 -37.09
N LEU A 667 -8.34 -0.79 -35.79
CA LEU A 667 -9.19 -1.77 -35.10
C LEU A 667 -10.55 -1.20 -34.69
N ALA A 668 -10.64 0.11 -34.44
CA ALA A 668 -11.86 0.76 -33.99
C ALA A 668 -11.88 2.24 -34.37
N VAL A 669 -13.07 2.83 -34.41
CA VAL A 669 -13.31 4.26 -34.66
C VAL A 669 -14.18 4.81 -33.54
N ARG A 670 -13.90 6.04 -33.10
CA ARG A 670 -14.72 6.80 -32.15
C ARG A 670 -15.10 8.15 -32.76
N ILE A 671 -16.37 8.52 -32.65
CA ILE A 671 -16.91 9.81 -33.09
C ILE A 671 -17.35 10.59 -31.85
N ASP A 672 -16.79 11.78 -31.72
CA ASP A 672 -17.15 12.77 -30.71
C ASP A 672 -17.87 13.89 -31.46
N PRO A 673 -19.21 13.85 -31.55
CA PRO A 673 -19.94 14.71 -32.47
C PRO A 673 -20.02 16.18 -32.02
N ALA A 674 -19.73 16.49 -30.75
CA ALA A 674 -19.74 17.84 -30.19
C ALA A 674 -19.05 17.86 -28.81
N THR A 675 -18.69 19.04 -28.30
CA THR A 675 -18.14 19.20 -26.94
C THR A 675 -19.16 19.72 -25.91
N GLY A 676 -20.24 20.34 -26.36
CA GLY A 676 -21.32 20.90 -25.55
C GLY A 676 -22.64 20.10 -25.62
N PRO A 677 -23.62 20.43 -24.77
CA PRO A 677 -24.91 19.75 -24.73
C PRO A 677 -25.75 20.04 -25.97
N GLY A 678 -26.57 19.08 -26.39
CA GLY A 678 -27.52 19.20 -27.50
C GLY A 678 -27.90 17.86 -28.11
N ARG A 679 -28.55 17.90 -29.27
CA ARG A 679 -28.96 16.73 -30.04
C ARG A 679 -28.21 16.67 -31.36
N ILE A 680 -27.80 15.47 -31.73
CA ILE A 680 -27.15 15.13 -32.98
C ILE A 680 -27.87 13.94 -33.60
N SER A 681 -28.01 13.91 -34.93
CA SER A 681 -28.46 12.73 -35.67
C SER A 681 -27.42 12.37 -36.72
N LEU A 682 -26.95 11.11 -36.71
CA LEU A 682 -25.96 10.59 -37.65
C LEU A 682 -26.61 9.56 -38.60
N THR A 683 -26.32 9.71 -39.90
CA THR A 683 -26.76 8.80 -40.95
C THR A 683 -25.64 8.55 -41.97
N ASN A 684 -25.79 7.50 -42.79
CA ASN A 684 -24.88 7.19 -43.91
C ASN A 684 -23.40 7.15 -43.52
N ILE A 685 -23.08 6.52 -42.39
CA ILE A 685 -21.70 6.38 -41.91
C ILE A 685 -20.99 5.31 -42.77
N ARG A 686 -19.85 5.68 -43.35
CA ARG A 686 -19.00 4.80 -44.15
C ARG A 686 -17.53 5.16 -43.99
N LEU A 687 -16.68 4.14 -44.03
CA LEU A 687 -15.23 4.24 -44.01
C LEU A 687 -14.71 3.90 -45.40
N THR A 688 -13.92 4.79 -45.99
CA THR A 688 -13.27 4.56 -47.28
C THR A 688 -11.76 4.69 -47.16
N THR A 689 -11.03 4.08 -48.08
CA THR A 689 -9.60 4.36 -48.33
C THR A 689 -9.42 5.75 -48.94
N GLY A 690 -8.16 6.22 -49.02
CA GLY A 690 -7.81 7.51 -49.60
C GLY A 690 -8.15 7.65 -51.09
N ASP A 691 -8.22 6.55 -51.84
CA ASP A 691 -8.63 6.50 -53.25
C ASP A 691 -10.15 6.32 -53.44
N GLY A 692 -10.91 6.23 -52.34
CA GLY A 692 -12.37 6.22 -52.33
C GLY A 692 -13.02 4.84 -52.35
N GLN A 693 -12.25 3.75 -52.25
CA GLN A 693 -12.81 2.41 -52.09
C GLN A 693 -13.50 2.27 -50.72
N GLU A 694 -14.73 1.75 -50.71
CA GLU A 694 -15.46 1.53 -49.47
C GLU A 694 -14.91 0.31 -48.70
N VAL A 695 -14.43 0.56 -47.50
CA VAL A 695 -13.85 -0.45 -46.60
C VAL A 695 -14.92 -1.00 -45.66
N TYR A 696 -15.78 -0.11 -45.15
CA TYR A 696 -16.84 -0.51 -44.25
C TYR A 696 -18.04 0.45 -44.33
N ARG A 697 -19.25 -0.10 -44.22
CA ARG A 697 -20.49 0.68 -44.17
C ARG A 697 -21.33 0.19 -43.01
N TRP A 698 -21.66 1.12 -42.13
CA TRP A 698 -22.54 0.84 -41.01
C TRP A 698 -23.99 0.79 -41.50
N LYS A 699 -24.68 -0.31 -41.17
CA LYS A 699 -26.12 -0.45 -41.39
C LYS A 699 -26.82 0.11 -40.16
N LEU A 700 -27.49 1.26 -40.33
CA LEU A 700 -28.27 1.95 -39.30
C LEU A 700 -29.75 1.64 -39.49
#